data_AF-A0A4Z1JU28-F1
#
_entry.id   AF-A0A4Z1JU28-F1
#
_cell.length_a   1.000
_cell.length_b   1.000
_cell.length_c   1.000
_cell.angle_alpha   90.00
_cell.angle_beta   90.00
_cell.angle_gamma   90.00
#
_symmetry.space_group_name_H-M   'P 1'
#
loop_
_entity.id
_entity.type
_entity.pdbx_description
1 polymer ?
#
loop_
_entity_poly.entity_id
_entity_poly.type
_entity_poly.pdbx_seq_one_letter_code
_entity_poly.pdbx_strand_id
1 'polypeptide(L)'
;MSTSQQPPENQALRPLALDGGGVKGLTSLLILRRLMLQLKRDATDPDEPVPRPCDVFDLIGGTSTGGLIAIMLGRLGMTVDECIETYKKFGKTVFGKKKAFGIARTMFSGSMYETEDLQTAIKTLVAERLKQEEAPSRAEDAPLNDILADLSRFVCATRNKIFDYELIRNYTIGKPGQVDYDCTIWEAGSATAAAPMFFGPVTFQKSKAKFSDGGTTINCPLPEVVNEARRLWNSPQLACIVSLGTGWPANTKVKSGLPSFLEQTVKVLTDAQKKYEGWVRGNRDDLNIKERYFRFNVEQGMDQLKLDEWAKTEEMTALTDSYLGQDKQMNEVERCVELLRTTDSVNESAQIAVRESRQRRILKQLRFREIHARHEEIRLAHRETFEWLFHETQPGEIFWTNFMEWLQNDNSIYWINGKAGSGKSTLMKFISDEPRLMKALRMSPWADGRPVIKASFYFWYNGTSMQKSRKGLMQSLLLQLLELQPHLISIIFHEVFALSDNDFDFEKFSTEAELMRALRKTLDQPERTSNLIFLIDGLDEYYASEQEMVALTDLFQSLAALPHVKFVLSSRPLPAYFQAFQAGASLELRMLTKLDIEKYVSDKLKGRLSQAYGERETVRIQKLVDYIVKHAKGVFRWVDLVVEAVLEGIRHCNTLYELQEEVNKLPLDLIPFYGHMWNCIKPGYRIEASQLLQLVQKAMMYENKDKRDQDYEHPHRAVTLFLATTEDPDQQVFARPILPLTTTRKADLAKLMEGRLRSRCMGLLDFHRAEPMTNDPDEPTAGATVQLANRSVSEFLEIRTDIIAYTEGTGFDARISLMRSFVRQMEAWESETDGDSVYGKHMDHRSIWLLVGNTMHLASQAGKSLSELEVSLLDHMDSVVQSHDQIHINDHWDLVSKHSGLNKKYKAKHWSDFIPEDYNGPVPWHDSFLSLAVKYGAIGYVQQSLVKTGLSRVPKPTGGFLDRLMYSLALFRAKNNQLSKPGRPILNYAASPEPPYEKWMDAINPDLVELLLDYGASPNEAFNGWTPWQNDLYTVKKKNLGDRFQDWARILELLIVRGADPNAYCESWEITGEGTTIKMRYSALHIVHTEFFREYDHLKEVQNLRQSLSDLLCQRGARNLKLNLTRVSEEE
;
A
#
# COMPACT_ATOMS: atom_id res chain seq x y z
N MET A 1 -21.69 51.43 -5.71
CA MET A 1 -20.42 50.70 -5.58
C MET A 1 -19.93 50.93 -4.15
N SER A 2 -20.28 50.06 -3.21
CA SER A 2 -19.52 49.93 -1.97
C SER A 2 -18.73 48.62 -2.09
N THR A 3 -17.43 48.74 -1.94
CA THR A 3 -16.45 47.66 -1.99
C THR A 3 -16.67 46.76 -0.79
N SER A 4 -17.30 45.61 -1.01
CA SER A 4 -17.36 44.53 -0.02
C SER A 4 -15.93 44.11 0.31
N GLN A 5 -15.50 44.26 1.56
CA GLN A 5 -14.24 43.71 2.03
C GLN A 5 -14.25 42.20 1.80
N GLN A 6 -13.54 41.75 0.76
CA GLN A 6 -13.01 40.41 0.71
C GLN A 6 -11.96 40.33 1.83
N PRO A 7 -12.01 39.33 2.72
CA PRO A 7 -10.85 39.04 3.55
C PRO A 7 -9.63 38.80 2.66
N PRO A 8 -8.41 39.00 3.19
CA PRO A 8 -7.19 38.75 2.44
C PRO A 8 -7.22 37.36 1.79
N GLU A 9 -6.75 37.25 0.54
CA GLU A 9 -6.51 35.95 -0.09
C GLU A 9 -5.68 35.08 0.89
N ASN A 10 -6.20 33.90 1.25
CA ASN A 10 -5.68 32.94 2.26
C ASN A 10 -6.17 33.05 3.71
N GLN A 11 -7.21 33.81 4.05
CA GLN A 11 -7.79 33.68 5.41
C GLN A 11 -8.51 32.31 5.58
N ALA A 12 -8.17 31.58 6.65
CA ALA A 12 -8.85 30.34 7.03
C ALA A 12 -10.18 30.65 7.73
N LEU A 13 -11.26 29.99 7.30
CA LEU A 13 -12.63 30.36 7.69
C LEU A 13 -13.12 29.56 8.92
N ARG A 14 -13.95 30.19 9.76
CA ARG A 14 -14.55 29.63 10.97
C ARG A 14 -16.09 29.58 10.87
N PRO A 15 -16.66 28.57 10.19
CA PRO A 15 -18.10 28.41 10.10
C PRO A 15 -18.74 27.84 11.38
N LEU A 16 -19.85 28.44 11.80
CA LEU A 16 -20.75 27.95 12.86
C LEU A 16 -22.07 27.46 12.24
N ALA A 17 -22.44 26.20 12.48
CA ALA A 17 -23.68 25.58 12.02
C ALA A 17 -24.60 25.21 13.20
N LEU A 18 -25.85 25.66 13.16
CA LEU A 18 -26.85 25.50 14.22
C LEU A 18 -28.05 24.68 13.75
N ASP A 19 -28.27 23.53 14.36
CA ASP A 19 -29.38 22.64 14.01
C ASP A 19 -30.76 23.21 14.40
N GLY A 20 -31.80 22.74 13.71
CA GLY A 20 -33.19 22.97 14.10
C GLY A 20 -33.66 22.03 15.22
N GLY A 21 -34.59 22.49 16.05
CA GLY A 21 -35.07 21.69 17.19
C GLY A 21 -36.11 22.32 18.11
N GLY A 22 -36.85 23.35 17.67
CA GLY A 22 -37.82 24.05 18.54
C GLY A 22 -37.13 24.66 19.76
N VAL A 23 -37.78 24.65 20.93
CA VAL A 23 -37.24 25.22 22.19
C VAL A 23 -35.91 24.61 22.65
N LYS A 24 -35.52 23.45 22.10
CA LYS A 24 -34.25 22.78 22.39
C LYS A 24 -33.02 23.49 21.80
N GLY A 25 -33.21 24.52 20.98
CA GLY A 25 -32.13 25.43 20.60
C GLY A 25 -31.44 26.10 21.78
N LEU A 26 -32.07 26.12 22.96
CA LEU A 26 -31.43 26.52 24.21
C LEU A 26 -30.15 25.71 24.49
N THR A 27 -30.14 24.41 24.20
CA THR A 27 -28.95 23.56 24.36
C THR A 27 -27.79 24.03 23.49
N SER A 28 -28.05 24.36 22.22
CA SER A 28 -27.01 24.91 21.33
C SER A 28 -26.45 26.23 21.87
N LEU A 29 -27.30 27.10 22.44
CA LEU A 29 -26.85 28.34 23.08
C LEU A 29 -26.03 28.12 24.35
N LEU A 30 -26.40 27.15 25.20
CA LEU A 30 -25.65 26.81 26.41
C LEU A 30 -24.26 26.25 26.08
N ILE A 31 -24.16 25.40 25.05
CA ILE A 31 -22.88 24.90 24.55
C ILE A 31 -22.04 26.05 23.97
N LEU A 32 -22.65 26.92 23.16
CA LEU A 32 -21.95 28.09 22.61
C LEU A 32 -21.46 29.03 23.72
N ARG A 33 -22.26 29.23 24.77
CA ARG A 33 -21.86 30.02 25.95
C ARG A 33 -20.63 29.42 26.62
N ARG A 34 -20.54 28.09 26.76
CA ARG A 34 -19.35 27.43 27.29
C ARG A 34 -18.11 27.70 26.44
N LEU A 35 -18.23 27.62 25.11
CA LEU A 35 -17.14 27.95 24.18
C LEU A 35 -16.69 29.41 24.32
N MET A 36 -17.63 30.37 24.33
CA MET A 36 -17.31 31.80 24.42
C MET A 36 -16.71 32.19 25.80
N LEU A 37 -17.21 31.60 26.89
CA LEU A 37 -16.64 31.80 28.23
C LEU A 37 -15.23 31.22 28.34
N GLN A 38 -14.97 30.07 27.71
CA GLN A 38 -13.63 29.48 27.67
C GLN A 38 -12.69 30.32 26.79
N LEU A 39 -13.17 30.88 25.67
CA LEU A 39 -12.42 31.84 24.86
C LEU A 39 -11.98 33.06 25.68
N LYS A 40 -12.89 33.64 26.48
CA LYS A 40 -12.55 34.72 27.42
C LYS A 40 -11.54 34.27 28.47
N ARG A 41 -11.72 33.09 29.06
CA ARG A 41 -10.86 32.61 30.17
C ARG A 41 -9.38 32.55 29.79
N ASP A 42 -9.10 32.12 28.57
CA ASP A 42 -7.72 32.04 28.07
C ASP A 42 -7.40 33.13 27.02
N ALA A 43 -8.13 34.26 27.10
CA ALA A 43 -7.71 35.51 26.47
C ALA A 43 -6.45 36.06 27.16
N THR A 44 -5.61 36.76 26.40
CA THR A 44 -4.37 37.35 26.92
C THR A 44 -4.62 38.55 27.82
N ASP A 45 -5.76 39.23 27.67
CA ASP A 45 -6.19 40.35 28.50
C ASP A 45 -7.37 39.92 29.41
N PRO A 46 -7.19 39.87 30.74
CA PRO A 46 -8.24 39.50 31.69
C PRO A 46 -9.44 40.45 31.72
N ASP A 47 -9.26 41.71 31.28
CA ASP A 47 -10.30 42.74 31.33
C ASP A 47 -11.18 42.75 30.06
N GLU A 48 -10.87 41.92 29.06
CA GLU A 48 -11.64 41.82 27.82
C GLU A 48 -13.05 41.25 28.07
N PRO A 49 -14.11 41.84 27.47
CA PRO A 49 -15.46 41.27 27.55
C PRO A 49 -15.53 39.91 26.86
N VAL A 50 -16.56 39.12 27.17
CA VAL A 50 -16.81 37.87 26.43
C VAL A 50 -17.04 38.24 24.96
N PRO A 51 -16.30 37.65 24.00
CA PRO A 51 -16.45 38.01 22.59
C PRO A 51 -17.84 37.64 22.09
N ARG A 52 -18.40 38.47 21.19
CA ARG A 52 -19.69 38.13 20.56
C ARG A 52 -19.44 37.04 19.51
N PRO A 53 -20.39 36.14 19.27
CA PRO A 53 -20.21 35.10 18.25
C PRO A 53 -19.93 35.67 16.85
N CYS A 54 -20.49 36.84 16.50
CA CYS A 54 -20.19 37.52 15.25
C CYS A 54 -18.77 38.09 15.15
N ASP A 55 -18.02 38.22 16.26
CA ASP A 55 -16.60 38.61 16.22
C ASP A 55 -15.68 37.38 16.06
N VAL A 56 -16.19 36.17 16.34
CA VAL A 56 -15.43 34.91 16.35
C VAL A 56 -15.68 34.05 15.10
N PHE A 57 -16.90 34.03 14.57
CA PHE A 57 -17.26 33.16 13.45
C PHE A 57 -17.50 33.97 12.19
N ASP A 58 -16.77 33.65 11.12
CA ASP A 58 -16.85 34.40 9.86
C ASP A 58 -18.20 34.18 9.15
N LEU A 59 -18.81 33.00 9.36
CA LEU A 59 -20.14 32.63 8.87
C LEU A 59 -20.95 31.91 9.96
N ILE A 60 -22.15 32.42 10.25
CA ILE A 60 -23.08 31.76 11.19
C ILE A 60 -24.32 31.31 10.41
N GLY A 61 -24.59 30.01 10.38
CA GLY A 61 -25.76 29.48 9.69
C GLY A 61 -26.61 28.53 10.50
N GLY A 62 -27.89 28.46 10.17
CA GLY A 62 -28.84 27.65 10.95
C GLY A 62 -30.14 27.29 10.24
N THR A 63 -30.83 26.28 10.77
CA THR A 63 -32.15 25.82 10.29
C THR A 63 -33.18 25.90 11.41
N SER A 64 -34.44 26.20 11.10
CA SER A 64 -35.50 26.31 12.12
C SER A 64 -35.15 27.35 13.18
N THR A 65 -35.32 27.01 14.46
CA THR A 65 -34.76 27.71 15.62
C THR A 65 -33.29 28.09 15.44
N GLY A 66 -32.44 27.19 14.92
CA GLY A 66 -31.03 27.47 14.70
C GLY A 66 -30.81 28.64 13.73
N GLY A 67 -31.70 28.79 12.73
CA GLY A 67 -31.71 29.94 11.82
C GLY A 67 -32.12 31.25 12.52
N LEU A 68 -33.09 31.19 13.45
CA LEU A 68 -33.44 32.34 14.28
C LEU A 68 -32.28 32.73 15.22
N ILE A 69 -31.58 31.75 15.79
CA ILE A 69 -30.36 31.99 16.60
C ILE A 69 -29.25 32.59 15.74
N ALA A 70 -29.04 32.10 14.52
CA ALA A 70 -28.07 32.68 13.59
C ALA A 70 -28.38 34.15 13.28
N ILE A 71 -29.65 34.53 13.16
CA ILE A 71 -30.07 35.93 13.01
C ILE A 71 -29.76 36.74 14.27
N MET A 72 -30.08 36.24 15.46
CA MET A 72 -29.82 36.94 16.72
C MET A 72 -28.32 37.18 16.95
N LEU A 73 -27.50 36.15 16.72
CA LEU A 73 -26.06 36.19 16.99
C LEU A 73 -25.27 36.87 15.88
N GLY A 74 -25.57 36.54 14.61
CA GLY A 74 -24.85 37.05 13.45
C GLY A 74 -25.35 38.42 13.01
N ARG A 75 -26.65 38.54 12.74
CA ARG A 75 -27.24 39.75 12.13
C ARG A 75 -27.58 40.85 13.13
N LEU A 76 -28.07 40.48 14.30
CA LEU A 76 -28.42 41.40 15.38
C LEU A 76 -27.28 41.55 16.41
N GLY A 77 -26.15 40.88 16.21
CA GLY A 77 -24.94 41.02 17.01
C GLY A 77 -25.13 40.81 18.51
N MET A 78 -26.10 39.99 18.92
CA MET A 78 -26.36 39.72 20.34
C MET A 78 -25.23 38.87 20.95
N THR A 79 -24.91 39.13 22.21
CA THR A 79 -24.12 38.19 23.02
C THR A 79 -24.91 36.88 23.23
N VAL A 80 -24.20 35.81 23.63
CA VAL A 80 -24.87 34.52 23.87
C VAL A 80 -25.86 34.62 25.05
N ASP A 81 -25.54 35.36 26.11
CA ASP A 81 -26.43 35.51 27.27
C ASP A 81 -27.69 36.33 26.94
N GLU A 82 -27.56 37.42 26.18
CA GLU A 82 -28.72 38.17 25.67
C GLU A 82 -29.60 37.29 24.78
N CYS A 83 -28.97 36.49 23.93
CA CYS A 83 -29.66 35.55 23.06
C CYS A 83 -30.40 34.48 23.87
N ILE A 84 -29.82 33.94 24.95
CA ILE A 84 -30.47 32.95 25.83
C ILE A 84 -31.73 33.54 26.46
N GLU A 85 -31.63 34.73 27.05
CA GLU A 85 -32.78 35.35 27.73
C GLU A 85 -33.88 35.75 26.76
N THR A 86 -33.50 36.29 25.60
CA THR A 86 -34.43 36.59 24.50
C THR A 86 -35.11 35.31 24.00
N TYR A 87 -34.34 34.23 23.85
CA TYR A 87 -34.86 32.94 23.37
C TYR A 87 -35.84 32.29 24.36
N LYS A 88 -35.58 32.37 25.67
CA LYS A 88 -36.53 31.92 26.71
C LYS A 88 -37.82 32.74 26.70
N LYS A 89 -37.72 34.08 26.62
CA LYS A 89 -38.89 34.99 26.52
C LYS A 89 -39.70 34.67 25.26
N PHE A 90 -39.02 34.46 24.13
CA PHE A 90 -39.62 34.08 22.86
C PHE A 90 -40.39 32.76 22.96
N GLY A 91 -39.77 31.70 23.50
CA GLY A 91 -40.42 30.40 23.66
C GLY A 91 -41.69 30.47 24.50
N LYS A 92 -41.68 31.24 25.61
CA LYS A 92 -42.86 31.48 26.43
C LYS A 92 -43.97 32.23 25.68
N THR A 93 -43.63 33.25 24.91
CA THR A 93 -44.61 34.05 24.15
C THR A 93 -45.26 33.23 23.03
N VAL A 94 -44.46 32.48 22.28
CA VAL A 94 -44.91 31.73 21.10
C VAL A 94 -45.61 30.42 21.48
N PHE A 95 -45.11 29.69 22.48
CA PHE A 95 -45.65 28.38 22.86
C PHE A 95 -46.53 28.41 24.13
N GLY A 96 -46.62 29.54 24.84
CA GLY A 96 -47.37 29.67 26.09
C GLY A 96 -48.88 29.85 25.95
N LYS A 97 -49.39 30.22 24.78
CA LYS A 97 -50.83 30.40 24.50
C LYS A 97 -51.29 29.43 23.42
N LYS A 98 -51.71 28.22 23.82
CA LYS A 98 -52.38 27.28 22.89
C LYS A 98 -53.76 27.84 22.53
N LYS A 99 -54.19 27.70 21.26
CA LYS A 99 -55.54 28.12 20.84
C LYS A 99 -56.60 27.46 21.73
N ALA A 100 -57.48 28.23 22.34
CA ALA A 100 -58.60 27.71 23.13
C ALA A 100 -59.59 26.99 22.18
N PHE A 101 -60.02 25.77 22.54
CA PHE A 101 -60.72 24.75 21.72
C PHE A 101 -59.82 23.86 20.86
N GLY A 102 -59.29 22.81 21.49
CA GLY A 102 -58.45 21.78 20.88
C GLY A 102 -59.17 20.81 19.94
N ILE A 103 -58.37 20.22 19.05
CA ILE A 103 -58.64 19.10 18.13
C ILE A 103 -59.65 19.40 17.00
N ALA A 104 -60.83 19.97 17.28
CA ALA A 104 -61.89 20.14 16.28
C ALA A 104 -61.52 21.15 15.17
N ARG A 105 -60.69 22.17 15.47
CA ARG A 105 -60.26 23.17 14.48
C ARG A 105 -58.88 22.89 13.86
N THR A 106 -58.09 21.95 14.40
CA THR A 106 -56.84 21.51 13.75
C THR A 106 -57.12 20.81 12.42
N MET A 107 -58.28 20.14 12.30
CA MET A 107 -58.79 19.62 11.03
C MET A 107 -59.10 20.70 9.98
N PHE A 108 -59.38 21.95 10.39
CA PHE A 108 -59.79 23.03 9.50
C PHE A 108 -58.75 24.16 9.29
N SER A 109 -57.84 24.42 10.25
CA SER A 109 -56.85 25.50 10.15
C SER A 109 -55.40 25.07 9.89
N GLY A 110 -55.08 23.78 9.98
CA GLY A 110 -53.78 23.23 9.55
C GLY A 110 -52.54 23.50 10.43
N SER A 111 -52.63 24.31 11.51
CA SER A 111 -51.52 24.56 12.46
C SER A 111 -51.95 24.60 13.93
N MET A 112 -51.04 24.30 14.86
CA MET A 112 -51.29 24.28 16.32
C MET A 112 -51.23 25.67 16.97
N TYR A 113 -50.42 26.57 16.43
CA TYR A 113 -50.19 27.92 16.93
C TYR A 113 -50.55 28.96 15.86
N GLU A 114 -50.85 30.18 16.27
CA GLU A 114 -51.05 31.28 15.32
C GLU A 114 -49.70 31.71 14.74
N THR A 115 -49.63 31.79 13.41
CA THR A 115 -48.41 32.26 12.72
C THR A 115 -48.18 33.75 12.96
N GLU A 116 -49.25 34.48 13.23
CA GLU A 116 -49.20 35.90 13.61
C GLU A 116 -48.50 36.11 14.96
N ASP A 117 -48.67 35.20 15.92
CA ASP A 117 -47.96 35.26 17.21
C ASP A 117 -46.45 35.09 17.03
N LEU A 118 -46.04 34.14 16.18
CA LEU A 118 -44.64 33.95 15.78
C LEU A 118 -44.07 35.21 15.13
N GLN A 119 -44.76 35.76 14.12
CA GLN A 119 -44.33 36.96 13.41
C GLN A 119 -44.23 38.17 14.35
N THR A 120 -45.22 38.35 15.24
CA THR A 120 -45.26 39.45 16.20
C THR A 120 -44.12 39.34 17.22
N ALA A 121 -43.83 38.12 17.71
CA ALA A 121 -42.73 37.89 18.63
C ALA A 121 -41.38 38.22 17.99
N ILE A 122 -41.15 37.83 16.73
CA ILE A 122 -39.91 38.15 16.00
C ILE A 122 -39.82 39.64 15.68
N LYS A 123 -40.91 40.28 15.23
CA LYS A 123 -40.95 41.74 15.01
C LYS A 123 -40.62 42.52 16.28
N THR A 124 -41.20 42.10 17.40
CA THR A 124 -40.93 42.72 18.71
C THR A 124 -39.46 42.56 19.09
N LEU A 125 -38.90 41.36 18.92
CA LEU A 125 -37.48 41.10 19.16
C LEU A 125 -36.57 42.01 18.32
N VAL A 126 -36.83 42.10 17.01
CA VAL A 126 -36.05 42.95 16.10
C VAL A 126 -36.19 44.42 16.50
N ALA A 127 -37.40 44.89 16.81
CA ALA A 127 -37.64 46.26 17.20
C ALA A 127 -37.02 46.63 18.56
N GLU A 128 -37.10 45.75 19.56
CA GLU A 128 -36.47 45.94 20.88
C GLU A 128 -34.95 46.09 20.70
N ARG A 129 -34.32 45.24 19.89
CA ARG A 129 -32.87 45.28 19.65
C ARG A 129 -32.42 46.51 18.86
N LEU A 130 -33.11 46.87 17.78
CA LEU A 130 -32.75 48.03 16.95
C LEU A 130 -33.01 49.38 17.64
N LYS A 131 -33.96 49.43 18.59
CA LYS A 131 -34.16 50.62 19.45
C LYS A 131 -32.99 50.87 20.39
N GLN A 132 -32.30 49.81 20.81
CA GLN A 132 -31.12 49.90 21.67
C GLN A 132 -29.88 50.43 20.91
N GLU A 133 -29.89 50.43 19.57
CA GLU A 133 -28.77 50.89 18.70
C GLU A 133 -29.00 52.27 18.05
N GLU A 134 -29.95 53.07 18.54
CA GLU A 134 -30.24 54.44 18.04
C GLU A 134 -30.61 54.54 16.53
N ALA A 135 -31.19 53.49 15.93
CA ALA A 135 -31.62 53.52 14.51
C ALA A 135 -33.05 54.12 14.31
N PRO A 136 -33.32 55.00 13.31
CA PRO A 136 -34.60 55.73 13.21
C PRO A 136 -35.76 54.97 12.55
N SER A 137 -36.98 55.24 13.05
CA SER A 137 -38.31 55.18 12.39
C SER A 137 -38.59 54.17 11.25
N ARG A 138 -38.38 52.87 11.49
CA ARG A 138 -39.21 51.70 11.06
C ARG A 138 -38.52 50.41 11.52
N ALA A 139 -38.14 50.34 12.80
CA ALA A 139 -37.33 49.27 13.37
C ALA A 139 -37.90 47.85 13.13
N GLU A 140 -39.22 47.71 13.02
CA GLU A 140 -39.86 46.41 12.76
C GLU A 140 -39.67 45.90 11.33
N ASP A 141 -39.49 46.77 10.33
CA ASP A 141 -39.39 46.40 8.91
C ASP A 141 -37.98 46.62 8.35
N ALA A 142 -36.97 46.49 9.21
CA ALA A 142 -35.57 46.63 8.83
C ALA A 142 -35.20 45.62 7.71
N PRO A 143 -34.56 46.09 6.62
CA PRO A 143 -34.12 45.20 5.54
C PRO A 143 -33.11 44.19 6.06
N LEU A 144 -33.14 42.99 5.50
CA LEU A 144 -32.11 41.98 5.80
C LEU A 144 -30.70 42.47 5.42
N ASN A 145 -30.61 43.22 4.30
CA ASN A 145 -29.38 43.72 3.69
C ASN A 145 -29.23 45.26 3.85
N ASP A 146 -29.29 45.79 5.08
CA ASP A 146 -29.10 47.23 5.37
C ASP A 146 -27.68 47.61 5.84
N ILE A 147 -27.47 48.86 6.25
CA ILE A 147 -26.17 49.49 6.55
C ILE A 147 -25.40 48.82 7.70
N LEU A 148 -26.03 47.95 8.52
CA LEU A 148 -25.33 47.11 9.51
C LEU A 148 -24.53 45.94 8.88
N ALA A 149 -24.10 46.10 7.62
CA ALA A 149 -23.47 45.10 6.77
C ALA A 149 -22.06 44.65 7.22
N ASP A 150 -21.48 45.30 8.24
CA ASP A 150 -20.14 45.00 8.76
C ASP A 150 -20.12 43.88 9.81
N LEU A 151 -21.30 43.36 10.22
CA LEU A 151 -21.40 42.19 11.10
C LEU A 151 -21.26 40.87 10.33
N SER A 152 -20.82 39.81 11.03
CA SER A 152 -20.61 38.49 10.43
C SER A 152 -21.78 37.99 9.61
N ARG A 153 -21.43 37.41 8.46
CA ARG A 153 -22.38 36.98 7.45
C ARG A 153 -23.19 35.80 8.00
N PHE A 154 -24.47 35.76 7.67
CA PHE A 154 -25.35 34.70 8.15
C PHE A 154 -26.14 34.04 7.02
N VAL A 155 -26.56 32.80 7.26
CA VAL A 155 -27.38 32.01 6.35
C VAL A 155 -28.47 31.26 7.13
N CYS A 156 -29.74 31.42 6.77
CA CYS A 156 -30.79 30.57 7.30
C CYS A 156 -31.46 29.72 6.23
N ALA A 157 -31.72 28.47 6.59
CA ALA A 157 -32.36 27.48 5.76
C ALA A 157 -33.89 27.57 5.86
N THR A 158 -34.54 27.67 4.70
CA THR A 158 -36.00 27.68 4.57
C THR A 158 -36.43 26.71 3.49
N ARG A 159 -37.74 26.52 3.34
CA ARG A 159 -38.35 25.71 2.29
C ARG A 159 -39.34 26.53 1.48
N ASN A 160 -39.21 26.47 0.17
CA ASN A 160 -40.19 27.00 -0.79
C ASN A 160 -40.94 25.82 -1.43
N LYS A 161 -42.12 26.02 -2.03
CA LYS A 161 -42.84 24.95 -2.75
C LYS A 161 -42.19 24.56 -4.08
N ILE A 162 -41.37 25.44 -4.65
CA ILE A 162 -40.72 25.24 -5.96
C ILE A 162 -39.40 24.48 -5.83
N PHE A 163 -38.68 24.67 -4.72
CA PHE A 163 -37.36 24.08 -4.47
C PHE A 163 -37.37 23.30 -3.16
N ASP A 164 -36.59 22.21 -3.06
CA ASP A 164 -36.54 21.37 -1.85
C ASP A 164 -36.06 22.16 -0.61
N TYR A 165 -35.17 23.13 -0.76
CA TYR A 165 -34.79 24.10 0.27
C TYR A 165 -34.25 25.38 -0.38
N GLU A 166 -34.24 26.47 0.39
CA GLU A 166 -33.78 27.79 0.00
C GLU A 166 -32.93 28.41 1.12
N LEU A 167 -31.85 29.10 0.75
CA LEU A 167 -30.94 29.74 1.70
C LEU A 167 -31.15 31.26 1.67
N ILE A 168 -31.58 31.83 2.79
CA ILE A 168 -31.75 33.27 2.97
C ILE A 168 -30.49 33.83 3.63
N ARG A 169 -30.01 34.98 3.15
CA ARG A 169 -28.67 35.51 3.46
C ARG A 169 -28.70 37.02 3.63
N ASN A 170 -27.73 37.57 4.35
CA ASN A 170 -27.51 39.03 4.41
C ASN A 170 -26.54 39.58 3.35
N TYR A 171 -26.20 38.82 2.32
CA TYR A 171 -25.26 39.20 1.26
C TYR A 171 -25.75 38.68 -0.11
N THR A 172 -25.23 39.30 -1.18
CA THR A 172 -25.57 38.96 -2.57
C THR A 172 -24.47 38.12 -3.22
N ILE A 173 -24.84 37.14 -4.05
CA ILE A 173 -23.89 36.19 -4.66
C ILE A 173 -23.61 36.49 -6.15
N GLY A 174 -24.50 37.24 -6.82
CA GLY A 174 -24.26 37.79 -8.16
C GLY A 174 -24.05 36.75 -9.28
N LYS A 175 -24.38 35.47 -9.08
CA LYS A 175 -24.20 34.38 -10.05
C LYS A 175 -25.53 33.88 -10.66
N PRO A 176 -25.54 33.38 -11.92
CA PRO A 176 -26.75 32.87 -12.57
C PRO A 176 -27.34 31.66 -11.82
N GLY A 177 -28.66 31.67 -11.59
CA GLY A 177 -29.39 30.54 -11.00
C GLY A 177 -29.62 30.59 -9.48
N GLN A 178 -29.16 31.64 -8.78
CA GLN A 178 -29.46 31.87 -7.37
C GLN A 178 -30.35 33.09 -7.17
N VAL A 179 -31.27 33.01 -6.20
CA VAL A 179 -32.27 34.04 -5.93
C VAL A 179 -31.86 34.84 -4.69
N ASP A 180 -31.55 36.12 -4.89
CA ASP A 180 -31.38 37.08 -3.78
C ASP A 180 -32.77 37.54 -3.34
N TYR A 181 -33.16 37.23 -2.11
CA TYR A 181 -34.47 37.56 -1.56
C TYR A 181 -34.45 38.95 -0.90
N ASP A 182 -35.22 39.88 -1.45
CA ASP A 182 -35.49 41.18 -0.81
C ASP A 182 -36.58 41.01 0.26
N CYS A 183 -36.15 40.73 1.50
CA CYS A 183 -37.01 40.56 2.67
C CYS A 183 -36.49 41.32 3.89
N THR A 184 -37.31 41.41 4.93
CA THR A 184 -36.94 41.99 6.22
C THR A 184 -36.36 40.92 7.16
N ILE A 185 -35.69 41.37 8.23
CA ILE A 185 -35.13 40.48 9.26
C ILE A 185 -36.22 39.58 9.88
N TRP A 186 -37.40 40.15 10.16
CA TRP A 186 -38.49 39.38 10.76
C TRP A 186 -39.11 38.38 9.79
N GLU A 187 -39.15 38.68 8.49
CA GLU A 187 -39.64 37.77 7.45
C GLU A 187 -38.73 36.55 7.36
N ALA A 188 -37.40 36.76 7.29
CA ALA A 188 -36.41 35.69 7.28
C ALA A 188 -36.48 34.82 8.55
N GLY A 189 -36.53 35.45 9.72
CA GLY A 189 -36.66 34.77 11.01
C GLY A 189 -37.95 33.95 11.13
N SER A 190 -39.07 34.51 10.64
CA SER A 190 -40.37 33.82 10.66
C SER A 190 -40.39 32.64 9.68
N ALA A 191 -39.81 32.81 8.49
CA ALA A 191 -39.75 31.77 7.47
C ALA A 191 -38.94 30.54 7.92
N THR A 192 -37.77 30.75 8.53
CA THR A 192 -36.98 29.64 9.08
C THR A 192 -37.70 28.96 10.23
N ALA A 193 -38.37 29.70 11.13
CA ALA A 193 -39.00 29.11 12.32
C ALA A 193 -40.42 28.52 12.11
N ALA A 194 -41.02 28.68 10.93
CA ALA A 194 -42.39 28.27 10.64
C ALA A 194 -42.53 26.75 10.38
N ALA A 195 -42.34 25.94 11.42
CA ALA A 195 -42.36 24.48 11.35
C ALA A 195 -43.74 23.94 10.90
N PRO A 196 -43.81 23.09 9.86
CA PRO A 196 -45.05 22.41 9.48
C PRO A 196 -45.65 21.66 10.68
N MET A 197 -46.98 21.74 10.84
CA MET A 197 -47.78 21.33 12.03
C MET A 197 -47.84 22.37 13.16
N PHE A 198 -46.79 23.15 13.40
CA PHE A 198 -46.78 24.18 14.45
C PHE A 198 -47.33 25.52 13.93
N PHE A 199 -46.85 25.96 12.76
CA PHE A 199 -47.21 27.23 12.14
C PHE A 199 -47.58 27.05 10.66
N GLY A 200 -48.31 28.02 10.11
CA GLY A 200 -48.55 28.16 8.68
C GLY A 200 -47.36 28.81 7.94
N PRO A 201 -47.32 28.71 6.60
CA PRO A 201 -46.26 29.30 5.81
C PRO A 201 -46.25 30.83 5.88
N VAL A 202 -45.06 31.43 5.88
CA VAL A 202 -44.83 32.88 5.89
C VAL A 202 -44.74 33.39 4.46
N THR A 203 -45.42 34.49 4.15
CA THR A 203 -45.41 35.10 2.82
C THR A 203 -44.57 36.37 2.86
N PHE A 204 -43.54 36.47 2.01
CA PHE A 204 -42.74 37.69 1.91
C PHE A 204 -43.54 38.78 1.21
N GLN A 205 -43.53 39.98 1.79
CA GLN A 205 -44.39 41.08 1.38
C GLN A 205 -44.08 41.55 -0.05
N LYS A 206 -42.80 41.58 -0.43
CA LYS A 206 -42.34 42.05 -1.75
C LYS A 206 -42.47 40.99 -2.84
N SER A 207 -41.87 39.82 -2.65
CA SER A 207 -41.86 38.75 -3.66
C SER A 207 -43.15 37.92 -3.73
N LYS A 208 -44.01 38.01 -2.72
CA LYS A 208 -45.20 37.16 -2.52
C LYS A 208 -44.88 35.66 -2.44
N ALA A 209 -43.61 35.28 -2.34
CA ALA A 209 -43.18 33.90 -2.18
C ALA A 209 -43.54 33.38 -0.79
N LYS A 210 -43.90 32.10 -0.70
CA LYS A 210 -44.29 31.44 0.55
C LYS A 210 -43.20 30.49 1.01
N PHE A 211 -42.78 30.68 2.25
CA PHE A 211 -41.74 29.90 2.90
C PHE A 211 -42.27 29.15 4.13
N SER A 212 -41.63 28.03 4.42
CA SER A 212 -41.81 27.26 5.66
C SER A 212 -40.45 26.83 6.19
N ASP A 213 -40.44 26.23 7.37
CA ASP A 213 -39.19 25.75 8.00
C ASP A 213 -38.45 24.72 7.14
N GLY A 214 -37.13 24.92 7.02
CA GLY A 214 -36.20 24.01 6.37
C GLY A 214 -35.91 22.72 7.16
N GLY A 215 -36.39 22.58 8.40
CA GLY A 215 -36.14 21.43 9.27
C GLY A 215 -36.70 20.10 8.76
N THR A 216 -37.56 20.12 7.73
CA THR A 216 -38.03 18.90 7.05
C THR A 216 -37.12 18.44 5.91
N THR A 217 -36.13 19.25 5.53
CA THR A 217 -35.25 18.99 4.38
C THR A 217 -33.78 19.10 4.77
N ILE A 218 -33.34 20.17 5.44
CA ILE A 218 -31.95 20.43 5.85
C ILE A 218 -31.83 20.78 7.35
N ASN A 219 -32.31 19.90 8.25
CA ASN A 219 -32.31 20.18 9.69
C ASN A 219 -30.92 20.34 10.33
N CYS A 220 -29.90 19.66 9.78
CA CYS A 220 -28.49 19.92 10.08
C CYS A 220 -27.90 20.69 8.89
N PRO A 221 -27.67 22.00 9.00
CA PRO A 221 -27.21 22.84 7.89
C PRO A 221 -25.69 22.81 7.70
N LEU A 222 -24.97 21.93 8.40
CA LEU A 222 -23.51 21.85 8.36
C LEU A 222 -22.94 21.78 6.93
N PRO A 223 -23.40 20.86 6.04
CA PRO A 223 -22.91 20.81 4.67
C PRO A 223 -23.12 22.13 3.92
N GLU A 224 -24.30 22.73 4.08
CA GLU A 224 -24.69 23.95 3.39
C GLU A 224 -23.87 25.14 3.88
N VAL A 225 -23.65 25.27 5.20
CA VAL A 225 -22.83 26.35 5.79
C VAL A 225 -21.37 26.24 5.35
N VAL A 226 -20.78 25.03 5.36
CA VAL A 226 -19.40 24.82 4.91
C VAL A 226 -19.24 25.12 3.43
N ASN A 227 -20.18 24.64 2.60
CA ASN A 227 -20.17 24.92 1.17
C ASN A 227 -20.34 26.41 0.89
N GLU A 228 -21.18 27.09 1.65
CA GLU A 228 -21.41 28.52 1.49
C GLU A 228 -20.18 29.34 1.90
N ALA A 229 -19.51 28.98 2.99
CA ALA A 229 -18.25 29.60 3.38
C ALA A 229 -17.19 29.48 2.27
N ARG A 230 -16.97 28.26 1.75
CA ARG A 230 -16.04 28.04 0.65
C ARG A 230 -16.39 28.85 -0.60
N ARG A 231 -17.67 28.92 -0.96
CA ARG A 231 -18.14 29.66 -2.14
C ARG A 231 -17.95 31.16 -1.99
N LEU A 232 -18.32 31.72 -0.84
CA LEU A 232 -18.33 33.15 -0.62
C LEU A 232 -16.92 33.75 -0.64
N TRP A 233 -15.96 33.03 -0.07
CA TRP A 233 -14.58 33.50 0.06
C TRP A 233 -13.61 32.89 -0.94
N ASN A 234 -14.08 31.99 -1.81
CA ASN A 234 -13.25 31.25 -2.78
C ASN A 234 -12.00 30.61 -2.12
N SER A 235 -12.11 30.25 -0.84
CA SER A 235 -11.00 29.72 -0.04
C SER A 235 -11.29 28.25 0.28
N PRO A 236 -10.35 27.34 -0.01
CA PRO A 236 -10.47 25.94 0.41
C PRO A 236 -10.16 25.75 1.92
N GLN A 237 -9.67 26.78 2.61
CA GLN A 237 -9.09 26.67 3.96
C GLN A 237 -10.15 26.95 5.04
N LEU A 238 -10.39 25.97 5.92
CA LEU A 238 -11.28 26.06 7.08
C LEU A 238 -10.43 25.94 8.34
N ALA A 239 -10.46 26.95 9.22
CA ALA A 239 -9.66 26.98 10.45
C ALA A 239 -10.26 26.06 11.53
N CYS A 240 -11.56 26.22 11.78
CA CYS A 240 -12.34 25.49 12.78
C CYS A 240 -13.81 25.45 12.36
N ILE A 241 -14.42 24.26 12.32
CA ILE A 241 -15.83 24.08 11.97
C ILE A 241 -16.58 23.66 13.23
N VAL A 242 -17.54 24.48 13.66
CA VAL A 242 -18.36 24.20 14.86
C VAL A 242 -19.78 23.89 14.45
N SER A 243 -20.28 22.72 14.83
CA SER A 243 -21.65 22.29 14.60
C SER A 243 -22.35 21.95 15.91
N LEU A 244 -23.46 22.64 16.20
CA LEU A 244 -24.20 22.50 17.45
C LEU A 244 -25.57 21.86 17.19
N GLY A 245 -25.78 20.70 17.80
CA GLY A 245 -27.04 19.96 17.74
C GLY A 245 -28.04 20.35 18.84
N THR A 246 -29.28 19.85 18.71
CA THR A 246 -30.39 20.05 19.67
C THR A 246 -30.81 18.75 20.37
N GLY A 247 -29.92 17.75 20.40
CA GLY A 247 -30.08 16.42 21.00
C GLY A 247 -29.79 15.27 20.03
N TRP A 248 -29.51 14.07 20.55
CA TRP A 248 -29.52 12.81 19.80
C TRP A 248 -30.86 12.08 19.94
N PRO A 249 -31.34 11.35 18.90
CA PRO A 249 -32.44 10.42 19.06
C PRO A 249 -31.98 9.19 19.86
N ALA A 250 -32.82 8.63 20.73
CA ALA A 250 -32.51 7.35 21.36
C ALA A 250 -32.42 6.21 20.33
N ASN A 251 -31.61 5.18 20.63
CA ASN A 251 -31.33 4.01 19.78
C ASN A 251 -32.55 3.07 19.55
N THR A 252 -33.76 3.55 19.82
CA THR A 252 -35.01 2.82 19.61
C THR A 252 -35.49 2.97 18.17
N LYS A 253 -35.59 1.85 17.44
CA LYS A 253 -36.39 1.76 16.21
C LYS A 253 -37.73 2.47 16.46
N VAL A 254 -38.12 3.40 15.58
CA VAL A 254 -39.41 4.11 15.67
C VAL A 254 -40.51 3.07 15.84
N LYS A 255 -41.00 2.90 17.07
CA LYS A 255 -42.10 1.98 17.35
C LYS A 255 -43.38 2.68 16.90
N SER A 256 -44.16 2.02 16.05
CA SER A 256 -45.51 2.47 15.72
C SER A 256 -46.34 2.58 17.00
N GLY A 257 -46.85 3.77 17.32
CA GLY A 257 -47.69 4.02 18.51
C GLY A 257 -47.22 5.14 19.45
N LEU A 258 -46.14 5.86 19.16
CA LEU A 258 -45.80 7.09 19.88
C LEU A 258 -46.83 8.21 19.59
N PRO A 259 -47.08 9.13 20.55
CA PRO A 259 -47.84 10.33 20.25
C PRO A 259 -47.20 11.12 19.10
N SER A 260 -48.00 11.62 18.15
CA SER A 260 -47.55 12.23 16.89
C SER A 260 -46.51 13.35 17.04
N PHE A 261 -46.49 14.05 18.19
CA PHE A 261 -45.54 15.12 18.51
C PHE A 261 -44.14 14.60 18.91
N LEU A 262 -44.06 13.46 19.61
CA LEU A 262 -42.77 12.84 19.95
C LEU A 262 -42.18 12.19 18.71
N GLU A 263 -43.03 11.63 17.85
CA GLU A 263 -42.62 11.12 16.54
C GLU A 263 -41.97 12.21 15.67
N GLN A 264 -42.56 13.42 15.63
CA GLN A 264 -41.96 14.56 14.92
C GLN A 264 -40.61 14.98 15.53
N THR A 265 -40.50 14.98 16.85
CA THR A 265 -39.25 15.29 17.57
C THR A 265 -38.16 14.28 17.19
N VAL A 266 -38.46 12.98 17.28
CA VAL A 266 -37.52 11.90 16.94
C VAL A 266 -37.13 11.98 15.46
N LYS A 267 -38.07 12.28 14.57
CA LYS A 267 -37.79 12.43 13.13
C LYS A 267 -36.81 13.57 12.85
N VAL A 268 -37.04 14.75 13.42
CA VAL A 268 -36.18 15.93 13.26
C VAL A 268 -34.74 15.67 13.75
N LEU A 269 -34.59 15.01 14.90
CA LEU A 269 -33.27 14.61 15.43
C LEU A 269 -32.60 13.52 14.57
N THR A 270 -33.37 12.53 14.11
CA THR A 270 -32.87 11.44 13.26
C THR A 270 -32.39 11.94 11.89
N ASP A 271 -33.13 12.87 11.28
CA ASP A 271 -32.76 13.42 9.97
C ASP A 271 -31.49 14.29 10.08
N ALA A 272 -31.35 15.06 11.17
CA ALA A 272 -30.12 15.79 11.46
C ALA A 272 -28.92 14.85 11.64
N GLN A 273 -29.08 13.76 12.41
CA GLN A 273 -28.07 12.72 12.57
C GLN A 273 -27.65 12.09 11.24
N LYS A 274 -28.61 11.66 10.41
CA LYS A 274 -28.30 11.01 9.12
C LYS A 274 -27.53 11.93 8.19
N LYS A 275 -27.88 13.21 8.14
CA LYS A 275 -27.15 14.20 7.34
C LYS A 275 -25.74 14.43 7.85
N TYR A 276 -25.58 14.55 9.16
CA TYR A 276 -24.27 14.62 9.79
C TYR A 276 -23.41 13.39 9.45
N GLU A 277 -23.92 12.18 9.66
CA GLU A 277 -23.21 10.93 9.34
C GLU A 277 -22.88 10.82 7.85
N GLY A 278 -23.78 11.23 6.97
CA GLY A 278 -23.54 11.29 5.53
C GLY A 278 -22.40 12.22 5.16
N TRP A 279 -22.35 13.41 5.77
CA TRP A 279 -21.27 14.36 5.59
C TRP A 279 -19.94 13.84 6.13
N VAL A 280 -19.92 13.22 7.32
CA VAL A 280 -18.72 12.59 7.88
C VAL A 280 -18.21 11.45 6.99
N ARG A 281 -19.11 10.59 6.47
CA ARG A 281 -18.72 9.52 5.53
C ARG A 281 -18.11 10.09 4.24
N GLY A 282 -18.71 11.13 3.68
CA GLY A 282 -18.22 11.78 2.46
C GLY A 282 -16.90 12.54 2.64
N ASN A 283 -16.51 12.85 3.86
CA ASN A 283 -15.27 13.57 4.20
C ASN A 283 -14.34 12.73 5.11
N ARG A 284 -14.51 11.40 5.15
CA ARG A 284 -13.80 10.51 6.10
C ARG A 284 -12.29 10.48 5.88
N ASP A 285 -11.88 10.62 4.62
CA ASP A 285 -10.48 10.56 4.20
C ASP A 285 -9.81 11.94 4.16
N ASP A 286 -10.58 13.02 4.39
CA ASP A 286 -10.06 14.37 4.56
C ASP A 286 -9.58 14.57 6.01
N LEU A 287 -8.32 14.19 6.26
CA LEU A 287 -7.65 14.37 7.56
C LEU A 287 -7.65 15.84 8.01
N ASN A 288 -7.70 16.80 7.08
CA ASN A 288 -7.73 18.23 7.39
C ASN A 288 -9.06 18.63 8.03
N ILE A 289 -10.18 18.03 7.60
CA ILE A 289 -11.49 18.27 8.21
C ILE A 289 -11.61 17.53 9.55
N LYS A 290 -11.13 16.27 9.63
CA LYS A 290 -11.30 15.43 10.83
C LYS A 290 -10.71 16.05 12.10
N GLU A 291 -9.59 16.75 11.99
CA GLU A 291 -8.92 17.40 13.12
C GLU A 291 -9.44 18.82 13.41
N ARG A 292 -10.27 19.40 12.54
CA ARG A 292 -10.74 20.80 12.65
C ARG A 292 -12.25 20.93 12.86
N TYR A 293 -12.94 19.80 12.85
CA TYR A 293 -14.39 19.73 12.94
C TYR A 293 -14.83 19.30 14.34
N PHE A 294 -15.83 20.00 14.87
CA PHE A 294 -16.41 19.76 16.18
C PHE A 294 -17.93 19.65 16.10
N ARG A 295 -18.46 18.51 16.55
CA ARG A 295 -19.89 18.27 16.72
C ARG A 295 -20.23 18.18 18.20
N PHE A 296 -20.89 19.20 18.74
CA PHE A 296 -21.42 19.15 20.09
C PHE A 296 -22.92 18.88 20.04
N ASN A 297 -23.35 17.77 20.64
CA ASN A 297 -24.74 17.36 20.63
C ASN A 297 -25.05 16.44 21.83
N VAL A 298 -26.03 16.81 22.66
CA VAL A 298 -26.35 16.13 23.92
C VAL A 298 -26.87 14.71 23.66
N GLU A 299 -26.18 13.71 24.20
CA GLU A 299 -26.33 12.28 23.83
C GLU A 299 -27.54 11.58 24.47
N GLN A 300 -28.09 12.08 25.57
CA GLN A 300 -29.15 11.39 26.32
C GLN A 300 -30.24 12.37 26.80
N GLY A 301 -31.50 11.91 26.82
CA GLY A 301 -32.65 12.60 27.43
C GLY A 301 -33.36 13.64 26.54
N MET A 302 -32.69 14.18 25.53
CA MET A 302 -33.26 15.23 24.64
C MET A 302 -34.35 14.74 23.66
N ASP A 303 -34.44 13.44 23.45
CA ASP A 303 -35.45 12.77 22.62
C ASP A 303 -36.82 12.66 23.33
N GLN A 304 -36.82 12.74 24.67
CA GLN A 304 -38.02 12.68 25.50
C GLN A 304 -38.73 14.04 25.62
N LEU A 305 -38.09 15.12 25.16
CA LEU A 305 -38.57 16.50 25.23
C LEU A 305 -39.14 16.96 23.88
N LYS A 306 -40.35 17.52 23.90
CA LYS A 306 -41.01 18.00 22.66
C LYS A 306 -40.43 19.33 22.18
N LEU A 307 -40.64 19.61 20.89
CA LEU A 307 -40.19 20.84 20.24
C LEU A 307 -40.83 22.13 20.79
N ASP A 308 -42.00 22.05 21.45
CA ASP A 308 -42.76 23.19 22.01
C ASP A 308 -42.74 23.27 23.56
N GLU A 309 -41.98 22.42 24.25
CA GLU A 309 -41.98 22.31 25.73
C GLU A 309 -41.16 23.41 26.42
N TRP A 310 -41.56 24.68 26.22
CA TRP A 310 -40.86 25.85 26.76
C TRP A 310 -40.73 25.87 28.30
N ALA A 311 -41.60 25.16 29.02
CA ALA A 311 -41.57 25.12 30.49
C ALA A 311 -40.46 24.21 31.06
N LYS A 312 -39.79 23.40 30.23
CA LYS A 312 -38.75 22.44 30.64
C LYS A 312 -37.33 22.97 30.46
N THR A 313 -37.13 24.29 30.53
CA THR A 313 -35.81 24.91 30.35
C THR A 313 -34.78 24.48 31.40
N GLU A 314 -35.21 24.23 32.64
CA GLU A 314 -34.32 23.73 33.71
C GLU A 314 -33.83 22.31 33.41
N GLU A 315 -34.73 21.43 32.95
CA GLU A 315 -34.40 20.06 32.54
C GLU A 315 -33.41 20.05 31.36
N MET A 316 -33.64 20.88 30.33
CA MET A 316 -32.71 21.04 29.20
C MET A 316 -31.34 21.58 29.63
N THR A 317 -31.32 22.50 30.59
CA THR A 317 -30.07 23.07 31.12
C THR A 317 -29.28 22.01 31.87
N ALA A 318 -29.92 21.26 32.78
CA ALA A 318 -29.28 20.19 33.55
C ALA A 318 -28.69 19.09 32.65
N LEU A 319 -29.43 18.66 31.60
CA LEU A 319 -28.93 17.69 30.63
C LEU A 319 -27.71 18.22 29.85
N THR A 320 -27.72 19.50 29.50
CA THR A 320 -26.61 20.13 28.76
C THR A 320 -25.37 20.30 29.64
N ASP A 321 -25.54 20.74 30.89
CA ASP A 321 -24.45 20.88 31.85
C ASP A 321 -23.83 19.51 32.19
N SER A 322 -24.66 18.48 32.36
CA SER A 322 -24.17 17.10 32.56
C SER A 322 -23.36 16.58 31.37
N TYR A 323 -23.78 16.89 30.14
CA TYR A 323 -23.02 16.55 28.93
C TYR A 323 -21.69 17.28 28.85
N LEU A 324 -21.66 18.59 29.14
CA LEU A 324 -20.44 19.40 29.09
C LEU A 324 -19.46 19.10 30.24
N GLY A 325 -19.92 18.49 31.33
CA GLY A 325 -19.09 18.07 32.46
C GLY A 325 -18.37 16.72 32.28
N GLN A 326 -18.62 16.02 31.17
CA GLN A 326 -17.92 14.78 30.84
C GLN A 326 -16.49 15.07 30.34
N ASP A 327 -15.49 14.29 30.78
CA ASP A 327 -14.06 14.50 30.44
C ASP A 327 -13.82 14.62 28.94
N LYS A 328 -14.47 13.76 28.15
CA LYS A 328 -14.38 13.78 26.69
C LYS A 328 -14.81 15.13 26.10
N GLN A 329 -15.93 15.68 26.58
CA GLN A 329 -16.50 16.92 26.09
C GLN A 329 -15.71 18.13 26.58
N MET A 330 -15.17 18.09 27.79
CA MET A 330 -14.25 19.11 28.28
C MET A 330 -13.00 19.21 27.39
N ASN A 331 -12.38 18.07 27.04
CA ASN A 331 -11.22 18.03 26.16
C ASN A 331 -11.53 18.55 24.74
N GLU A 332 -12.70 18.18 24.18
CA GLU A 332 -13.13 18.69 22.88
C GLU A 332 -13.42 20.20 22.90
N VAL A 333 -13.96 20.73 24.01
CA VAL A 333 -14.16 22.17 24.20
C VAL A 333 -12.83 22.91 24.22
N GLU A 334 -11.84 22.43 24.95
CA GLU A 334 -10.49 23.04 25.00
C GLU A 334 -9.83 23.05 23.62
N ARG A 335 -9.86 21.92 22.92
CA ARG A 335 -9.31 21.77 21.56
C ARG A 335 -10.02 22.67 20.54
N CYS A 336 -11.35 22.80 20.66
CA CYS A 336 -12.14 23.69 19.82
C CYS A 336 -11.74 25.16 20.03
N VAL A 337 -11.59 25.57 21.29
CA VAL A 337 -11.21 26.93 21.68
C VAL A 337 -9.79 27.27 21.21
N GLU A 338 -8.85 26.34 21.31
CA GLU A 338 -7.48 26.51 20.81
C GLU A 338 -7.45 26.84 19.30
N LEU A 339 -8.24 26.11 18.51
CA LEU A 339 -8.37 26.34 17.06
C LEU A 339 -9.16 27.60 16.70
N LEU A 340 -10.11 28.03 17.55
CA LEU A 340 -10.84 29.29 17.34
C LEU A 340 -9.97 30.53 17.59
N ARG A 341 -8.89 30.41 18.39
CA ARG A 341 -7.96 31.51 18.69
C ARG A 341 -6.85 31.73 17.67
N THR A 342 -6.49 30.70 16.90
CA THR A 342 -5.30 30.74 16.06
C THR A 342 -5.60 31.40 14.71
N THR A 343 -5.33 32.70 14.60
CA THR A 343 -5.65 33.48 13.39
C THR A 343 -4.59 33.44 12.28
N ASP A 344 -3.34 33.02 12.51
CA ASP A 344 -2.31 33.02 11.44
C ASP A 344 -1.32 31.82 11.41
N SER A 345 -1.10 31.08 12.50
CA SER A 345 -0.06 30.02 12.55
C SER A 345 -0.50 28.63 12.06
N VAL A 346 -1.81 28.42 11.97
CA VAL A 346 -2.38 27.10 11.69
C VAL A 346 -2.46 26.80 10.20
N ASN A 347 -2.44 27.83 9.33
CA ASN A 347 -2.36 27.63 7.88
C ASN A 347 -1.01 27.10 7.43
N GLU A 348 0.09 27.61 7.99
CA GLU A 348 1.40 27.01 7.79
C GLU A 348 1.46 25.61 8.40
N SER A 349 1.01 25.44 9.65
CA SER A 349 1.08 24.14 10.32
C SER A 349 0.22 23.06 9.63
N ALA A 350 -0.95 23.41 9.08
CA ALA A 350 -1.81 22.48 8.32
C ALA A 350 -1.21 22.12 6.96
N GLN A 351 -0.71 23.11 6.22
CA GLN A 351 -0.08 22.89 4.92
C GLN A 351 1.23 22.13 5.08
N ILE A 352 2.00 22.42 6.12
CA ILE A 352 3.18 21.67 6.54
C ILE A 352 2.75 20.25 6.90
N ALA A 353 1.72 20.04 7.72
CA ALA A 353 1.27 18.70 8.10
C ALA A 353 0.78 17.86 6.90
N VAL A 354 0.04 18.46 5.96
CA VAL A 354 -0.40 17.79 4.71
C VAL A 354 0.80 17.49 3.81
N ARG A 355 1.72 18.46 3.65
CA ARG A 355 2.95 18.27 2.87
C ARG A 355 3.82 17.19 3.47
N GLU A 356 4.04 17.20 4.77
CA GLU A 356 4.80 16.20 5.53
C GLU A 356 4.13 14.84 5.49
N SER A 357 2.80 14.77 5.53
CA SER A 357 2.05 13.51 5.39
C SER A 357 2.26 12.91 4.01
N ARG A 358 2.15 13.71 2.94
CA ARG A 358 2.42 13.29 1.56
C ARG A 358 3.88 12.89 1.35
N GLN A 359 4.82 13.67 1.91
CA GLN A 359 6.25 13.36 1.91
C GLN A 359 6.52 12.02 2.60
N ARG A 360 5.95 11.79 3.80
CA ARG A 360 6.06 10.53 4.53
C ARG A 360 5.51 9.34 3.74
N ARG A 361 4.39 9.51 3.03
CA ARG A 361 3.83 8.45 2.17
C ARG A 361 4.77 8.09 1.02
N ILE A 362 5.37 9.08 0.35
CA ILE A 362 6.35 8.85 -0.72
C ILE A 362 7.59 8.14 -0.18
N LEU A 363 8.15 8.61 0.94
CA LEU A 363 9.32 7.98 1.57
C LEU A 363 9.02 6.53 2.00
N LYS A 364 7.83 6.28 2.58
CA LYS A 364 7.39 4.93 2.95
C LYS A 364 7.34 3.97 1.75
N GLN A 365 6.99 4.46 0.56
CA GLN A 365 6.91 3.65 -0.67
C GLN A 365 8.27 3.40 -1.32
N LEU A 366 9.22 4.32 -1.16
CA LEU A 366 10.60 4.11 -1.61
C LEU A 366 11.37 3.13 -0.71
N ARG A 367 10.90 2.93 0.53
CA ARG A 367 11.54 2.06 1.52
C ARG A 367 11.21 0.58 1.29
N PHE A 368 12.22 -0.27 1.39
CA PHE A 368 12.09 -1.73 1.48
C PHE A 368 12.87 -2.23 2.70
N ARG A 369 12.50 -3.40 3.24
CA ARG A 369 12.97 -3.87 4.56
C ARG A 369 14.49 -4.04 4.64
N GLU A 370 15.11 -4.63 3.62
CA GLU A 370 16.53 -5.03 3.64
C GLU A 370 17.47 -3.93 3.11
N ILE A 371 17.00 -2.68 3.04
CA ILE A 371 17.73 -1.55 2.44
C ILE A 371 19.08 -1.26 3.09
N HIS A 372 19.23 -1.57 4.39
CA HIS A 372 20.49 -1.42 5.13
C HIS A 372 21.16 -2.76 5.48
N ALA A 373 20.45 -3.88 5.34
CA ALA A 373 20.88 -5.18 5.84
C ALA A 373 22.26 -5.60 5.30
N ARG A 374 22.50 -5.40 3.99
CA ARG A 374 23.79 -5.76 3.40
C ARG A 374 24.95 -4.94 3.98
N HIS A 375 24.75 -3.65 4.19
CA HIS A 375 25.78 -2.78 4.78
C HIS A 375 26.13 -3.24 6.20
N GLU A 376 25.11 -3.58 7.00
CA GLU A 376 25.27 -4.04 8.38
C GLU A 376 26.00 -5.38 8.46
N GLU A 377 25.69 -6.32 7.57
CA GLU A 377 26.31 -7.64 7.50
C GLU A 377 27.81 -7.61 7.11
N ILE A 378 28.23 -6.63 6.31
CA ILE A 378 29.64 -6.49 5.92
C ILE A 378 30.50 -6.30 7.18
N ARG A 379 31.47 -7.19 7.38
CA ARG A 379 32.41 -7.13 8.50
C ARG A 379 33.16 -5.81 8.53
N LEU A 380 33.40 -5.28 9.73
CA LEU A 380 34.26 -4.13 9.92
C LEU A 380 35.70 -4.45 9.48
N ALA A 381 36.39 -3.43 8.96
CA ALA A 381 37.80 -3.55 8.64
C ALA A 381 38.61 -3.94 9.90
N HIS A 382 39.63 -4.78 9.72
CA HIS A 382 40.53 -5.14 10.81
C HIS A 382 41.28 -3.89 11.28
N ARG A 383 41.62 -3.81 12.57
CA ARG A 383 42.18 -2.59 13.17
C ARG A 383 43.39 -2.09 12.38
N GLU A 384 43.38 -0.79 12.07
CA GLU A 384 44.46 -0.07 11.37
C GLU A 384 44.82 -0.67 9.99
N THR A 385 43.85 -1.31 9.31
CA THR A 385 43.92 -1.66 7.88
C THR A 385 43.24 -0.58 7.04
N PHE A 386 43.61 -0.46 5.75
CA PHE A 386 43.11 0.57 4.81
C PHE A 386 43.43 2.03 5.13
N GLU A 387 44.12 2.32 6.24
CA GLU A 387 44.54 3.67 6.63
C GLU A 387 45.33 4.39 5.53
N TRP A 388 46.13 3.64 4.78
CA TRP A 388 46.94 4.14 3.66
C TRP A 388 46.14 4.90 2.59
N LEU A 389 44.81 4.68 2.48
CA LEU A 389 43.97 5.39 1.52
C LEU A 389 43.90 6.90 1.80
N PHE A 390 44.01 7.31 3.07
CA PHE A 390 43.89 8.68 3.53
C PHE A 390 45.25 9.34 3.83
N HIS A 391 46.37 8.69 3.51
CA HIS A 391 47.71 9.23 3.73
C HIS A 391 48.16 10.09 2.53
N GLU A 392 48.91 11.16 2.81
CA GLU A 392 49.64 11.90 1.79
C GLU A 392 50.74 10.99 1.20
N THR A 393 50.73 10.79 -0.11
CA THR A 393 51.75 10.00 -0.83
C THR A 393 52.54 10.91 -1.75
N GLN A 394 53.86 10.67 -1.87
CA GLN A 394 54.70 11.49 -2.73
C GLN A 394 54.45 11.18 -4.22
N PRO A 395 54.51 12.19 -5.12
CA PRO A 395 54.39 11.96 -6.56
C PRO A 395 55.43 10.94 -7.03
N GLY A 396 54.98 9.80 -7.57
CA GLY A 396 55.84 8.73 -8.09
C GLY A 396 56.01 7.49 -7.20
N GLU A 397 55.46 7.47 -5.98
CA GLU A 397 55.49 6.29 -5.09
C GLU A 397 54.36 5.28 -5.32
N ILE A 398 53.28 5.66 -6.02
CA ILE A 398 52.07 4.85 -6.18
C ILE A 398 51.72 4.59 -7.66
N PHE A 399 51.26 3.37 -7.96
CA PHE A 399 50.83 2.94 -9.31
C PHE A 399 49.32 3.16 -9.57
N TRP A 400 48.62 3.88 -8.70
CA TRP A 400 47.18 4.15 -8.78
C TRP A 400 46.89 5.63 -8.60
N THR A 401 45.69 6.07 -8.97
CA THR A 401 45.28 7.47 -8.79
C THR A 401 45.14 7.78 -7.30
N ASN A 402 45.78 8.83 -6.79
CA ASN A 402 45.65 9.19 -5.37
C ASN A 402 44.19 9.53 -5.04
N PHE A 403 43.63 8.86 -4.02
CA PHE A 403 42.22 9.05 -3.64
C PHE A 403 41.95 10.45 -3.09
N MET A 404 42.84 10.97 -2.23
CA MET A 404 42.70 12.31 -1.64
C MET A 404 42.83 13.43 -2.67
N GLU A 405 43.69 13.26 -3.67
CA GLU A 405 43.83 14.17 -4.81
C GLU A 405 42.56 14.13 -5.69
N TRP A 406 42.03 12.93 -5.97
CA TRP A 406 40.79 12.78 -6.72
C TRP A 406 39.58 13.45 -6.02
N LEU A 407 39.52 13.41 -4.68
CA LEU A 407 38.48 14.11 -3.93
C LEU A 407 38.52 15.64 -4.17
N GLN A 408 39.70 16.17 -4.49
CA GLN A 408 39.92 17.60 -4.72
C GLN A 408 39.72 18.04 -6.19
N ASN A 409 39.88 17.13 -7.14
CA ASN A 409 39.83 17.42 -8.59
C ASN A 409 38.41 17.36 -9.16
N ASP A 410 38.23 17.77 -10.43
CA ASP A 410 36.94 17.75 -11.15
C ASP A 410 36.53 16.35 -11.65
N ASN A 411 37.35 15.33 -11.42
CA ASN A 411 37.03 13.95 -11.80
C ASN A 411 35.81 13.44 -11.01
N SER A 412 34.85 12.84 -11.72
CA SER A 412 33.56 12.47 -11.14
C SER A 412 33.42 10.99 -10.78
N ILE A 413 34.20 10.07 -11.37
CA ILE A 413 34.16 8.64 -11.02
C ILE A 413 35.53 8.19 -10.48
N TYR A 414 35.51 7.47 -9.36
CA TYR A 414 36.64 6.71 -8.83
C TYR A 414 36.28 5.22 -8.77
N TRP A 415 37.04 4.40 -9.48
CA TRP A 415 36.75 2.96 -9.59
C TRP A 415 37.71 2.10 -8.75
N ILE A 416 37.15 1.40 -7.76
CA ILE A 416 37.85 0.43 -6.93
C ILE A 416 37.65 -0.95 -7.55
N ASN A 417 38.69 -1.48 -8.18
CA ASN A 417 38.64 -2.80 -8.79
C ASN A 417 39.45 -3.83 -7.99
N GLY A 418 39.07 -5.09 -8.11
CA GLY A 418 39.78 -6.18 -7.44
C GLY A 418 39.14 -7.55 -7.66
N LYS A 419 39.93 -8.61 -7.43
CA LYS A 419 39.49 -10.00 -7.55
C LYS A 419 38.37 -10.35 -6.55
N ALA A 420 37.70 -11.47 -6.77
CA ALA A 420 36.81 -12.06 -5.77
C ALA A 420 37.54 -12.23 -4.43
N GLY A 421 36.88 -11.88 -3.33
CA GLY A 421 37.46 -12.02 -1.98
C GLY A 421 38.61 -11.06 -1.64
N SER A 422 38.88 -10.01 -2.43
CA SER A 422 39.97 -9.06 -2.17
C SER A 422 39.69 -7.99 -1.10
N GLY A 423 38.50 -7.98 -0.50
CA GLY A 423 38.11 -7.01 0.54
C GLY A 423 37.43 -5.73 0.05
N LYS A 424 36.90 -5.70 -1.20
CA LYS A 424 36.25 -4.49 -1.78
C LYS A 424 35.09 -3.97 -0.92
N SER A 425 34.14 -4.81 -0.56
CA SER A 425 32.98 -4.42 0.26
C SER A 425 33.40 -3.92 1.65
N THR A 426 34.42 -4.54 2.24
CA THR A 426 35.00 -4.09 3.52
C THR A 426 35.65 -2.71 3.39
N LEU A 427 36.38 -2.46 2.28
CA LEU A 427 36.94 -1.14 1.98
C LEU A 427 35.83 -0.10 1.71
N MET A 428 34.78 -0.45 0.97
CA MET A 428 33.66 0.46 0.72
C MET A 428 32.93 0.85 2.00
N LYS A 429 32.71 -0.11 2.91
CA LYS A 429 32.18 0.17 4.26
C LYS A 429 33.12 1.08 5.06
N PHE A 430 34.42 0.80 5.05
CA PHE A 430 35.43 1.66 5.68
C PHE A 430 35.37 3.09 5.14
N ILE A 431 35.38 3.29 3.81
CA ILE A 431 35.29 4.61 3.17
C ILE A 431 33.97 5.31 3.56
N SER A 432 32.85 4.59 3.56
CA SER A 432 31.54 5.13 3.93
C SER A 432 31.52 5.65 5.37
N ASP A 433 32.03 4.86 6.31
CA ASP A 433 31.89 5.12 7.75
C ASP A 433 33.00 6.06 8.28
N GLU A 434 34.04 6.30 7.49
CA GLU A 434 35.20 7.11 7.85
C GLU A 434 34.93 8.64 7.80
N PRO A 435 35.05 9.37 8.93
CA PRO A 435 34.80 10.82 8.97
C PRO A 435 35.73 11.66 8.07
N ARG A 436 36.95 11.18 7.80
CA ARG A 436 37.92 11.88 6.93
C ARG A 436 37.39 12.12 5.51
N LEU A 437 36.56 11.22 4.97
CA LEU A 437 35.96 11.38 3.63
C LEU A 437 35.15 12.68 3.53
N MET A 438 34.18 12.86 4.43
CA MET A 438 33.30 14.02 4.42
C MET A 438 34.06 15.31 4.71
N LYS A 439 35.08 15.26 5.58
CA LYS A 439 35.96 16.40 5.86
C LYS A 439 36.72 16.84 4.60
N ALA A 440 37.34 15.89 3.88
CA ALA A 440 38.09 16.17 2.66
C ALA A 440 37.20 16.75 1.56
N LEU A 441 36.01 16.18 1.33
CA LEU A 441 35.07 16.68 0.33
C LEU A 441 34.59 18.10 0.65
N ARG A 442 34.22 18.39 1.90
CA ARG A 442 33.74 19.73 2.29
C ARG A 442 34.82 20.81 2.16
N MET A 443 36.10 20.44 2.26
CA MET A 443 37.24 21.34 2.10
C MET A 443 37.75 21.42 0.66
N SER A 444 37.22 20.60 -0.25
CA SER A 444 37.67 20.54 -1.64
C SER A 444 37.19 21.75 -2.46
N PRO A 445 37.93 22.15 -3.50
CA PRO A 445 37.46 23.12 -4.49
C PRO A 445 36.14 22.69 -5.14
N TRP A 446 35.95 21.39 -5.35
CA TRP A 446 34.72 20.81 -5.90
C TRP A 446 33.47 21.16 -5.08
N ALA A 447 33.57 21.18 -3.75
CA ALA A 447 32.45 21.55 -2.90
C ALA A 447 32.03 23.02 -3.03
N ASP A 448 32.97 23.92 -3.37
CA ASP A 448 32.71 25.36 -3.56
C ASP A 448 31.90 25.98 -2.40
N GLY A 449 32.20 25.57 -1.16
CA GLY A 449 31.49 26.00 0.05
C GLY A 449 30.07 25.45 0.24
N ARG A 450 29.59 24.57 -0.66
CA ARG A 450 28.25 23.96 -0.58
C ARG A 450 28.23 22.72 0.32
N PRO A 451 27.10 22.43 0.97
CA PRO A 451 26.87 21.16 1.67
C PRO A 451 27.14 19.95 0.76
N VAL A 452 27.78 18.91 1.31
CA VAL A 452 28.02 17.63 0.62
C VAL A 452 27.12 16.56 1.24
N ILE A 453 26.35 15.87 0.41
CA ILE A 453 25.45 14.78 0.79
C ILE A 453 26.01 13.45 0.28
N LYS A 454 25.99 12.45 1.16
CA LYS A 454 26.45 11.09 0.87
C LYS A 454 25.24 10.16 0.78
N ALA A 455 25.17 9.36 -0.28
CA ALA A 455 24.25 8.22 -0.37
C ALA A 455 25.02 6.96 -0.81
N SER A 456 24.62 5.79 -0.31
CA SER A 456 25.33 4.53 -0.58
C SER A 456 24.39 3.38 -0.91
N PHE A 457 24.87 2.43 -1.71
CA PHE A 457 24.14 1.21 -2.02
C PHE A 457 25.12 0.04 -2.18
N TYR A 458 24.72 -1.13 -1.70
CA TYR A 458 25.57 -2.33 -1.68
C TYR A 458 24.83 -3.44 -2.41
N PHE A 459 25.28 -3.74 -3.64
CA PHE A 459 24.73 -4.86 -4.40
C PHE A 459 25.05 -6.18 -3.69
N TRP A 460 24.09 -7.10 -3.70
CA TRP A 460 24.27 -8.42 -3.10
C TRP A 460 23.60 -9.52 -3.92
N TYR A 461 24.41 -10.30 -4.61
CA TYR A 461 23.95 -11.38 -5.50
C TYR A 461 23.11 -12.44 -4.78
N ASN A 462 23.51 -12.77 -3.53
CA ASN A 462 22.80 -13.70 -2.66
C ASN A 462 21.62 -13.05 -1.91
N GLY A 463 21.45 -11.73 -2.03
CA GLY A 463 20.40 -10.97 -1.38
C GLY A 463 19.07 -11.02 -2.11
N THR A 464 18.12 -10.22 -1.63
CA THR A 464 16.78 -10.10 -2.20
C THR A 464 16.81 -9.53 -3.62
N SER A 465 15.71 -9.67 -4.37
CA SER A 465 15.56 -9.07 -5.70
C SER A 465 15.81 -7.54 -5.70
N MET A 466 15.49 -6.86 -4.60
CA MET A 466 15.77 -5.44 -4.40
C MET A 466 17.26 -5.16 -4.23
N GLN A 467 18.00 -5.98 -3.50
CA GLN A 467 19.44 -5.79 -3.25
C GLN A 467 20.33 -6.09 -4.46
N LYS A 468 19.78 -6.68 -5.52
CA LYS A 468 20.52 -6.99 -6.77
C LYS A 468 19.89 -6.47 -8.05
N SER A 469 19.05 -5.44 -7.96
CA SER A 469 18.41 -4.84 -9.13
C SER A 469 18.67 -3.34 -9.24
N ARG A 470 18.55 -2.82 -10.47
CA ARG A 470 18.56 -1.38 -10.76
C ARG A 470 17.46 -0.64 -10.01
N LYS A 471 16.27 -1.24 -9.89
CA LYS A 471 15.15 -0.66 -9.13
C LYS A 471 15.54 -0.41 -7.67
N GLY A 472 16.13 -1.38 -7.00
CA GLY A 472 16.55 -1.21 -5.60
C GLY A 472 17.68 -0.21 -5.41
N LEU A 473 18.64 -0.16 -6.35
CA LEU A 473 19.64 0.92 -6.39
C LEU A 473 18.96 2.30 -6.44
N MET A 474 18.05 2.53 -7.39
CA MET A 474 17.38 3.83 -7.54
C MET A 474 16.52 4.20 -6.33
N GLN A 475 15.72 3.25 -5.83
CA GLN A 475 14.86 3.50 -4.66
C GLN A 475 15.69 3.85 -3.43
N SER A 476 16.80 3.13 -3.21
CA SER A 476 17.69 3.40 -2.08
C SER A 476 18.38 4.76 -2.17
N LEU A 477 18.90 5.10 -3.35
CA LEU A 477 19.53 6.40 -3.57
C LEU A 477 18.53 7.54 -3.44
N LEU A 478 17.35 7.42 -4.06
CA LEU A 478 16.28 8.42 -3.94
C LEU A 478 15.81 8.57 -2.49
N LEU A 479 15.60 7.48 -1.77
CA LEU A 479 15.18 7.54 -0.37
C LEU A 479 16.19 8.33 0.46
N GLN A 480 17.48 7.98 0.40
CA GLN A 480 18.53 8.65 1.16
C GLN A 480 18.65 10.14 0.81
N LEU A 481 18.55 10.49 -0.48
CA LEU A 481 18.58 11.88 -0.92
C LEU A 481 17.37 12.66 -0.43
N LEU A 482 16.16 12.09 -0.53
CA LEU A 482 14.91 12.76 -0.17
C LEU A 482 14.69 12.83 1.35
N GLU A 483 15.23 11.89 2.13
CA GLU A 483 15.26 11.99 3.60
C GLU A 483 16.17 13.14 4.06
N LEU A 484 17.31 13.34 3.39
CA LEU A 484 18.23 14.44 3.67
C LEU A 484 17.76 15.77 3.09
N GLN A 485 16.96 15.76 2.03
CA GLN A 485 16.39 16.93 1.36
C GLN A 485 14.88 16.82 1.11
N PRO A 486 14.03 16.86 2.16
CA PRO A 486 12.59 16.66 2.02
C PRO A 486 11.89 17.68 1.09
N HIS A 487 12.46 18.88 0.96
CA HIS A 487 11.94 19.93 0.08
C HIS A 487 11.90 19.52 -1.40
N LEU A 488 12.81 18.64 -1.83
CA LEU A 488 12.86 18.13 -3.21
C LEU A 488 11.68 17.23 -3.55
N ILE A 489 11.07 16.58 -2.55
CA ILE A 489 9.94 15.67 -2.76
C ILE A 489 8.78 16.40 -3.46
N SER A 490 8.46 17.62 -3.03
CA SER A 490 7.38 18.42 -3.65
C SER A 490 7.73 18.94 -5.05
N ILE A 491 9.02 19.02 -5.40
CA ILE A 491 9.48 19.50 -6.71
C ILE A 491 9.47 18.34 -7.72
N ILE A 492 10.11 17.24 -7.34
CA ILE A 492 10.25 16.05 -8.19
C ILE A 492 8.89 15.43 -8.44
N PHE A 493 8.09 15.32 -7.38
CA PHE A 493 6.75 14.75 -7.41
C PHE A 493 5.66 15.83 -7.45
N HIS A 494 5.89 17.00 -8.05
CA HIS A 494 4.88 18.07 -8.09
C HIS A 494 3.52 17.62 -8.68
N GLU A 495 3.54 16.73 -9.69
CA GLU A 495 2.36 16.06 -10.25
C GLU A 495 1.53 15.35 -9.16
N VAL A 496 2.21 14.70 -8.20
CA VAL A 496 1.60 14.01 -7.05
C VAL A 496 0.95 15.00 -6.08
N PHE A 497 1.58 16.17 -5.88
CA PHE A 497 1.04 17.20 -5.00
C PHE A 497 -0.13 17.98 -5.63
N ALA A 498 -0.27 17.95 -6.96
CA ALA A 498 -1.34 18.63 -7.70
C ALA A 498 -2.63 17.81 -7.83
N LEU A 499 -2.59 16.50 -7.59
CA LEU A 499 -3.74 15.62 -7.69
C LEU A 499 -4.60 15.63 -6.41
N SER A 500 -5.89 15.36 -6.58
CA SER A 500 -6.81 15.11 -5.46
C SER A 500 -6.44 13.78 -4.79
N ASP A 501 -6.63 13.63 -3.48
CA ASP A 501 -6.25 12.41 -2.76
C ASP A 501 -7.00 11.15 -3.25
N ASN A 502 -8.11 11.32 -3.97
CA ASN A 502 -8.91 10.23 -4.56
C ASN A 502 -8.42 9.76 -5.93
N ASP A 503 -7.63 10.58 -6.65
CA ASP A 503 -7.10 10.26 -7.98
C ASP A 503 -5.67 9.69 -7.91
N PHE A 504 -5.16 9.46 -6.70
CA PHE A 504 -3.76 9.18 -6.46
C PHE A 504 -3.45 7.68 -6.41
N ASP A 505 -2.94 7.15 -7.52
CA ASP A 505 -2.48 5.76 -7.65
C ASP A 505 -0.97 5.65 -7.34
N PHE A 506 -0.62 5.11 -6.17
CA PHE A 506 0.77 4.89 -5.75
C PHE A 506 1.48 3.77 -6.52
N GLU A 507 0.75 2.80 -7.09
CA GLU A 507 1.38 1.67 -7.79
C GLU A 507 2.02 2.12 -9.10
N LYS A 508 1.41 3.12 -9.75
CA LYS A 508 1.93 3.78 -10.94
C LYS A 508 3.36 4.28 -10.73
N PHE A 509 3.64 4.98 -9.62
CA PHE A 509 4.92 5.68 -9.33
C PHE A 509 6.11 4.78 -8.96
N SER A 510 5.97 3.46 -9.07
CA SER A 510 6.97 2.48 -8.65
C SER A 510 7.75 1.84 -9.81
N THR A 511 7.53 2.33 -11.03
CA THR A 511 8.20 1.81 -12.23
C THR A 511 9.66 2.26 -12.32
N GLU A 512 10.50 1.46 -12.97
CA GLU A 512 11.91 1.80 -13.14
C GLU A 512 12.08 3.11 -13.93
N ALA A 513 11.25 3.34 -14.95
CA ALA A 513 11.30 4.54 -15.78
C ALA A 513 11.03 5.82 -14.96
N GLU A 514 10.09 5.78 -14.02
CA GLU A 514 9.78 6.94 -13.18
C GLU A 514 10.81 7.15 -12.07
N LEU A 515 11.35 6.08 -11.49
CA LEU A 515 12.46 6.19 -10.55
C LEU A 515 13.69 6.81 -11.23
N MET A 516 13.97 6.39 -12.46
CA MET A 516 14.99 7.01 -13.31
C MET A 516 14.70 8.49 -13.57
N ARG A 517 13.46 8.84 -13.93
CA ARG A 517 13.02 10.23 -14.13
C ARG A 517 13.21 11.06 -12.85
N ALA A 518 12.80 10.51 -11.71
CA ALA A 518 12.88 11.16 -10.41
C ALA A 518 14.34 11.40 -10.00
N LEU A 519 15.21 10.40 -10.17
CA LEU A 519 16.63 10.52 -9.87
C LEU A 519 17.28 11.58 -10.76
N ARG A 520 17.05 11.54 -12.08
CA ARG A 520 17.56 12.57 -13.00
C ARG A 520 17.07 13.97 -12.62
N LYS A 521 15.76 14.14 -12.34
CA LYS A 521 15.21 15.42 -11.87
C LYS A 521 15.84 15.88 -10.57
N THR A 522 16.15 14.97 -9.65
CA THR A 522 16.84 15.30 -8.38
C THR A 522 18.24 15.85 -8.65
N LEU A 523 18.96 15.22 -9.58
CA LEU A 523 20.34 15.54 -9.90
C LEU A 523 20.47 16.79 -10.79
N ASP A 524 19.48 17.12 -11.60
CA ASP A 524 19.54 18.20 -12.61
C ASP A 524 18.85 19.50 -12.19
N GLN A 525 18.58 19.72 -10.90
CA GLN A 525 17.92 20.95 -10.43
C GLN A 525 18.79 22.20 -10.71
N PRO A 526 18.20 23.32 -11.18
CA PRO A 526 18.93 24.56 -11.45
C PRO A 526 19.29 25.37 -10.18
N GLU A 527 18.44 25.33 -9.14
CA GLU A 527 18.64 26.03 -7.86
C GLU A 527 19.39 25.15 -6.85
N ARG A 528 20.66 24.87 -7.15
CA ARG A 528 21.45 23.85 -6.45
C ARG A 528 21.89 24.32 -5.06
N THR A 529 21.55 23.53 -4.03
CA THR A 529 21.92 23.80 -2.63
C THR A 529 23.00 22.87 -2.08
N SER A 530 23.41 21.83 -2.81
CA SER A 530 24.38 20.81 -2.33
C SER A 530 25.07 20.05 -3.45
N ASN A 531 26.23 19.47 -3.15
CA ASN A 531 26.94 18.50 -3.99
C ASN A 531 26.72 17.07 -3.47
N LEU A 532 26.82 16.08 -4.36
CA LEU A 532 26.43 14.70 -4.07
C LEU A 532 27.59 13.74 -4.28
N ILE A 533 27.81 12.83 -3.33
CA ILE A 533 28.71 11.69 -3.48
C ILE A 533 27.96 10.37 -3.29
N PHE A 534 28.11 9.48 -4.27
CA PHE A 534 27.51 8.16 -4.28
C PHE A 534 28.57 7.08 -4.06
N LEU A 535 28.34 6.18 -3.11
CA LEU A 535 29.19 5.02 -2.86
C LEU A 535 28.43 3.77 -3.25
N ILE A 536 28.77 3.17 -4.39
CA ILE A 536 28.09 1.99 -4.91
C ILE A 536 29.06 0.80 -4.89
N ASP A 537 28.81 -0.15 -3.99
CA ASP A 537 29.61 -1.35 -3.85
C ASP A 537 29.05 -2.51 -4.67
N GLY A 538 29.96 -3.30 -5.25
CA GLY A 538 29.66 -4.62 -5.80
C GLY A 538 28.90 -4.58 -7.12
N LEU A 539 29.24 -3.70 -8.07
CA LEU A 539 28.56 -3.70 -9.37
C LEU A 539 28.59 -5.08 -10.04
N ASP A 540 29.64 -5.88 -9.82
CA ASP A 540 29.67 -7.24 -10.32
C ASP A 540 28.57 -8.11 -9.71
N GLU A 541 28.12 -7.87 -8.49
CA GLU A 541 27.03 -8.58 -7.81
C GLU A 541 25.63 -8.20 -8.34
N TYR A 542 25.54 -7.28 -9.31
CA TYR A 542 24.31 -6.97 -10.04
C TYR A 542 23.88 -8.18 -10.90
N TYR A 543 22.67 -8.70 -10.64
CA TYR A 543 22.12 -9.83 -11.40
C TYR A 543 21.55 -9.32 -12.73
N ALA A 544 22.37 -9.39 -13.79
CA ALA A 544 22.07 -8.74 -15.06
C ALA A 544 22.76 -9.43 -16.23
N SER A 545 22.17 -9.32 -17.42
CA SER A 545 22.85 -9.60 -18.69
C SER A 545 23.96 -8.58 -18.95
N GLU A 546 24.91 -8.93 -19.84
CA GLU A 546 25.98 -8.01 -20.23
C GLU A 546 25.44 -6.68 -20.80
N GLN A 547 24.34 -6.73 -21.56
CA GLN A 547 23.66 -5.55 -22.10
C GLN A 547 23.12 -4.64 -21.00
N GLU A 548 22.53 -5.22 -19.95
CA GLU A 548 22.03 -4.46 -18.80
C GLU A 548 23.16 -3.87 -17.95
N MET A 549 24.30 -4.57 -17.84
CA MET A 549 25.51 -4.03 -17.20
C MET A 549 26.04 -2.81 -17.96
N VAL A 550 26.08 -2.87 -19.29
CA VAL A 550 26.46 -1.73 -20.14
C VAL A 550 25.49 -0.55 -19.97
N ALA A 551 24.18 -0.82 -19.96
CA ALA A 551 23.19 0.23 -19.71
C ALA A 551 23.36 0.89 -18.33
N LEU A 552 23.78 0.13 -17.32
CA LEU A 552 24.10 0.66 -15.99
C LEU A 552 25.38 1.52 -15.99
N THR A 553 26.42 1.12 -16.74
CA THR A 553 27.64 1.94 -16.86
C THR A 553 27.37 3.24 -17.61
N ASP A 554 26.58 3.20 -18.68
CA ASP A 554 26.18 4.38 -19.45
C ASP A 554 25.39 5.36 -18.56
N LEU A 555 24.54 4.81 -17.69
CA LEU A 555 23.84 5.61 -16.69
C LEU A 555 24.82 6.34 -15.78
N PHE A 556 25.76 5.62 -15.13
CA PHE A 556 26.72 6.25 -14.22
C PHE A 556 27.57 7.30 -14.92
N GLN A 557 28.03 7.05 -16.15
CA GLN A 557 28.76 8.03 -16.94
C GLN A 557 27.89 9.27 -17.23
N SER A 558 26.61 9.09 -17.59
CA SER A 558 25.70 10.22 -17.83
C SER A 558 25.45 11.07 -16.59
N LEU A 559 25.37 10.45 -15.40
CA LEU A 559 25.18 11.17 -14.14
C LEU A 559 26.48 11.81 -13.66
N ALA A 560 27.62 11.19 -13.92
CA ALA A 560 28.95 11.70 -13.58
C ALA A 560 29.39 12.86 -14.49
N ALA A 561 28.71 13.10 -15.61
CA ALA A 561 28.90 14.30 -16.41
C ALA A 561 28.40 15.57 -15.70
N LEU A 562 27.60 15.43 -14.63
CA LEU A 562 27.16 16.55 -13.82
C LEU A 562 28.30 17.00 -12.87
N PRO A 563 28.71 18.29 -12.89
CA PRO A 563 29.90 18.75 -12.18
C PRO A 563 29.80 18.64 -10.65
N HIS A 564 28.59 18.57 -10.09
CA HIS A 564 28.30 18.48 -8.65
C HIS A 564 28.07 17.04 -8.16
N VAL A 565 28.37 16.04 -8.98
CA VAL A 565 28.18 14.61 -8.65
C VAL A 565 29.51 13.87 -8.71
N LYS A 566 29.83 13.13 -7.64
CA LYS A 566 30.94 12.18 -7.58
C LYS A 566 30.45 10.77 -7.28
N PHE A 567 31.13 9.77 -7.82
CA PHE A 567 30.88 8.35 -7.61
C PHE A 567 32.15 7.64 -7.15
N VAL A 568 32.03 6.81 -6.12
CA VAL A 568 32.98 5.76 -5.78
C VAL A 568 32.31 4.44 -6.09
N LEU A 569 32.81 3.74 -7.11
CA LEU A 569 32.23 2.50 -7.60
C LEU A 569 33.18 1.35 -7.30
N SER A 570 32.66 0.22 -6.81
CA SER A 570 33.44 -1.00 -6.60
C SER A 570 32.96 -2.14 -7.50
N SER A 571 33.88 -2.86 -8.14
CA SER A 571 33.53 -4.07 -8.89
C SER A 571 34.72 -4.99 -9.20
N ARG A 572 34.45 -6.20 -9.70
CA ARG A 572 35.44 -6.98 -10.47
C ARG A 572 35.67 -6.32 -11.84
N PRO A 573 36.87 -6.46 -12.43
CA PRO A 573 37.18 -5.95 -13.77
C PRO A 573 36.55 -6.83 -14.86
N LEU A 574 35.22 -7.00 -14.83
CA LEU A 574 34.46 -7.64 -15.90
C LEU A 574 34.51 -6.77 -17.17
N PRO A 575 34.36 -7.35 -18.38
CA PRO A 575 34.51 -6.61 -19.65
C PRO A 575 33.75 -5.29 -19.70
N ALA A 576 32.46 -5.28 -19.34
CA ALA A 576 31.62 -4.08 -19.33
C ALA A 576 32.18 -2.96 -18.43
N TYR A 577 32.56 -3.27 -17.18
CA TYR A 577 33.09 -2.28 -16.23
C TYR A 577 34.50 -1.84 -16.58
N PHE A 578 35.34 -2.77 -17.05
CA PHE A 578 36.71 -2.48 -17.47
C PHE A 578 36.72 -1.50 -18.64
N GLN A 579 35.92 -1.78 -19.67
CA GLN A 579 35.78 -0.89 -20.82
C GLN A 579 35.25 0.49 -20.43
N ALA A 580 34.29 0.56 -19.49
CA ALA A 580 33.68 1.81 -19.07
C ALA A 580 34.58 2.68 -18.18
N PHE A 581 35.42 2.09 -17.32
CA PHE A 581 36.09 2.80 -16.23
C PHE A 581 37.63 2.77 -16.26
N GLN A 582 38.29 1.94 -17.10
CA GLN A 582 39.77 1.82 -17.06
C GLN A 582 40.52 3.14 -17.31
N ALA A 583 39.92 4.07 -18.07
CA ALA A 583 40.56 5.31 -18.47
C ALA A 583 40.46 6.41 -17.39
N GLY A 584 39.64 6.19 -16.35
CA GLY A 584 39.40 7.14 -15.28
C GLY A 584 40.27 6.91 -14.03
N ALA A 585 39.98 7.66 -12.97
CA ALA A 585 40.63 7.48 -11.68
C ALA A 585 40.28 6.10 -11.12
N SER A 586 41.29 5.31 -10.77
CA SER A 586 41.06 3.96 -10.29
C SER A 586 42.13 3.47 -9.32
N LEU A 587 41.74 2.52 -8.48
CA LEU A 587 42.61 1.78 -7.56
C LEU A 587 42.38 0.29 -7.76
N GLU A 588 43.46 -0.47 -7.92
CA GLU A 588 43.42 -1.92 -7.93
C GLU A 588 43.78 -2.49 -6.55
N LEU A 589 42.77 -2.96 -5.81
CA LEU A 589 42.90 -3.33 -4.40
C LEU A 589 43.88 -4.48 -4.16
N ARG A 590 44.01 -5.42 -5.10
CA ARG A 590 44.93 -6.58 -4.95
C ARG A 590 46.39 -6.18 -4.82
N MET A 591 46.78 -5.00 -5.29
CA MET A 591 48.17 -4.52 -5.25
C MET A 591 48.52 -3.88 -3.90
N LEU A 592 47.52 -3.57 -3.07
CA LEU A 592 47.62 -2.63 -1.95
C LEU A 592 47.34 -3.26 -0.58
N THR A 593 46.70 -4.42 -0.59
CA THR A 593 46.34 -5.14 0.63
C THR A 593 47.46 -5.98 1.21
N LYS A 594 48.66 -6.02 0.61
CA LYS A 594 49.76 -6.88 1.09
C LYS A 594 50.14 -6.59 2.55
N LEU A 595 50.31 -5.32 2.91
CA LEU A 595 50.65 -4.91 4.28
C LEU A 595 49.48 -5.12 5.24
N ASP A 596 48.24 -4.87 4.78
CA ASP A 596 47.03 -5.14 5.56
C ASP A 596 46.85 -6.64 5.84
N ILE A 597 47.14 -7.50 4.86
CA ILE A 597 47.13 -8.96 4.98
C ILE A 597 48.22 -9.41 5.97
N GLU A 598 49.44 -8.87 5.86
CA GLU A 598 50.53 -9.19 6.79
C GLU A 598 50.15 -8.85 8.23
N LYS A 599 49.57 -7.68 8.45
CA LYS A 599 49.06 -7.25 9.75
C LYS A 599 47.97 -8.20 10.26
N TYR A 600 46.98 -8.49 9.43
CA TYR A 600 45.88 -9.39 9.79
C TYR A 600 46.39 -10.80 10.20
N VAL A 601 47.25 -11.40 9.37
CA VAL A 601 47.85 -12.72 9.65
C VAL A 601 48.70 -12.66 10.91
N SER A 602 49.49 -11.60 11.08
CA SER A 602 50.33 -11.40 12.26
C SER A 602 49.49 -11.35 13.54
N ASP A 603 48.44 -10.55 13.57
CA ASP A 603 47.57 -10.38 14.75
C ASP A 603 46.79 -11.66 15.08
N LYS A 604 46.33 -12.40 14.07
CA LYS A 604 45.56 -13.64 14.26
C LYS A 604 46.44 -14.84 14.65
N LEU A 605 47.63 -14.96 14.05
CA LEU A 605 48.47 -16.15 14.17
C LEU A 605 49.68 -15.99 15.10
N LYS A 606 50.42 -14.87 15.08
CA LYS A 606 51.72 -14.81 15.81
C LYS A 606 51.56 -15.05 17.31
N GLY A 607 50.58 -14.42 17.95
CA GLY A 607 50.34 -14.64 19.39
C GLY A 607 49.98 -16.09 19.72
N ARG A 608 49.15 -16.73 18.89
CA ARG A 608 48.70 -18.13 19.07
C ARG A 608 49.83 -19.13 18.81
N LEU A 609 50.61 -18.90 17.76
CA LEU A 609 51.78 -19.72 17.41
C LEU A 609 52.88 -19.59 18.46
N SER A 610 53.18 -18.38 18.92
CA SER A 610 54.17 -18.15 19.99
C SER A 610 53.74 -18.80 21.30
N GLN A 611 52.44 -18.81 21.61
CA GLN A 611 51.90 -19.51 22.78
C GLN A 611 52.01 -21.05 22.64
N ALA A 612 51.75 -21.60 21.45
CA ALA A 612 51.74 -23.04 21.21
C ALA A 612 53.15 -23.66 21.10
N TYR A 613 54.11 -22.94 20.50
CA TYR A 613 55.44 -23.49 20.16
C TYR A 613 56.62 -22.76 20.83
N GLY A 614 56.37 -21.65 21.51
CA GLY A 614 57.36 -20.87 22.26
C GLY A 614 58.16 -19.86 21.41
N GLU A 615 58.68 -18.83 22.08
CA GLU A 615 59.39 -17.70 21.44
C GLU A 615 60.68 -18.10 20.70
N ARG A 616 61.26 -19.26 20.99
CA ARG A 616 62.47 -19.76 20.31
C ARG A 616 62.22 -20.10 18.84
N GLU A 617 60.97 -20.34 18.46
CA GLU A 617 60.56 -20.68 17.10
C GLU A 617 60.12 -19.45 16.27
N THR A 618 60.31 -18.23 16.78
CA THR A 618 59.88 -16.96 16.14
C THR A 618 60.30 -16.85 14.67
N VAL A 619 61.50 -17.32 14.32
CA VAL A 619 62.00 -17.29 12.93
C VAL A 619 61.17 -18.20 12.01
N ARG A 620 60.78 -19.39 12.48
CA ARG A 620 59.94 -20.32 11.70
C ARG A 620 58.49 -19.83 11.62
N ILE A 621 57.97 -19.27 12.71
CA ILE A 621 56.65 -18.62 12.75
C ILE A 621 56.60 -17.47 11.72
N GLN A 622 57.64 -16.63 11.67
CA GLN A 622 57.72 -15.54 10.70
C GLN A 622 57.78 -16.07 9.27
N LYS A 623 58.55 -17.14 8.99
CA LYS A 623 58.57 -17.76 7.66
C LYS A 623 57.19 -18.28 7.20
N LEU A 624 56.41 -18.87 8.11
CA LEU A 624 55.05 -19.31 7.83
C LEU A 624 54.14 -18.12 7.51
N VAL A 625 54.21 -17.05 8.31
CA VAL A 625 53.46 -15.80 8.05
C VAL A 625 53.86 -15.20 6.70
N ASP A 626 55.16 -15.06 6.42
CA ASP A 626 55.68 -14.53 5.15
C ASP A 626 55.20 -15.36 3.95
N TYR A 627 55.15 -16.69 4.12
CA TYR A 627 54.64 -17.60 3.09
C TYR A 627 53.16 -17.30 2.80
N ILE A 628 52.32 -17.21 3.82
CA ILE A 628 50.88 -16.92 3.67
C ILE A 628 50.68 -15.57 2.99
N VAL A 629 51.37 -14.52 3.45
CA VAL A 629 51.28 -13.16 2.89
C VAL A 629 51.70 -13.12 1.43
N LYS A 630 52.82 -13.79 1.07
CA LYS A 630 53.32 -13.86 -0.30
C LYS A 630 52.33 -14.56 -1.24
N HIS A 631 51.67 -15.61 -0.76
CA HIS A 631 50.80 -16.46 -1.57
C HIS A 631 49.34 -16.00 -1.60
N ALA A 632 48.96 -15.07 -0.73
CA ALA A 632 47.62 -14.48 -0.69
C ALA A 632 47.21 -13.77 -1.97
N LYS A 633 48.17 -13.22 -2.75
CA LYS A 633 47.93 -12.48 -4.01
C LYS A 633 46.76 -11.46 -3.93
N GLY A 634 46.59 -10.84 -2.76
CA GLY A 634 45.55 -9.84 -2.49
C GLY A 634 44.14 -10.39 -2.24
N VAL A 635 43.97 -11.69 -1.95
CA VAL A 635 42.68 -12.35 -1.72
C VAL A 635 42.47 -12.64 -0.22
N PHE A 636 41.88 -11.68 0.51
CA PHE A 636 41.58 -11.82 1.95
C PHE A 636 40.75 -13.06 2.30
N ARG A 637 39.77 -13.43 1.48
CA ARG A 637 38.96 -14.65 1.75
C ARG A 637 39.82 -15.92 1.74
N TRP A 638 40.85 -15.99 0.90
CA TRP A 638 41.79 -17.11 0.91
C TRP A 638 42.63 -17.09 2.19
N VAL A 639 43.11 -15.91 2.59
CA VAL A 639 43.87 -15.72 3.83
C VAL A 639 43.07 -16.17 5.05
N ASP A 640 41.80 -15.81 5.13
CA ASP A 640 40.90 -16.26 6.21
C ASP A 640 40.84 -17.78 6.30
N LEU A 641 40.65 -18.46 5.16
CA LEU A 641 40.57 -19.92 5.09
C LEU A 641 41.90 -20.58 5.49
N VAL A 642 43.03 -20.01 5.07
CA VAL A 642 44.37 -20.52 5.42
C VAL A 642 44.68 -20.28 6.90
N VAL A 643 44.32 -19.11 7.44
CA VAL A 643 44.46 -18.80 8.88
C VAL A 643 43.60 -19.77 9.70
N GLU A 644 42.37 -20.05 9.29
CA GLU A 644 41.51 -21.04 9.94
C GLU A 644 42.11 -22.46 9.90
N ALA A 645 42.67 -22.88 8.75
CA ALA A 645 43.35 -24.17 8.62
C ALA A 645 44.58 -24.27 9.54
N VAL A 646 45.39 -23.21 9.63
CA VAL A 646 46.54 -23.18 10.56
C VAL A 646 46.07 -23.25 12.01
N LEU A 647 45.03 -22.50 12.38
CA LEU A 647 44.45 -22.55 13.73
C LEU A 647 43.87 -23.93 14.05
N GLU A 648 43.35 -24.64 13.05
CA GLU A 648 42.88 -26.03 13.19
C GLU A 648 44.04 -27.00 13.41
N GLY A 649 45.12 -26.89 12.62
CA GLY A 649 46.31 -27.71 12.83
C GLY A 649 46.95 -27.50 14.20
N ILE A 650 46.92 -26.27 14.75
CA ILE A 650 47.32 -26.00 16.14
C ILE A 650 46.44 -26.79 17.12
N ARG A 651 45.12 -26.82 16.91
CA ARG A 651 44.18 -27.60 17.76
C ARG A 651 44.42 -29.12 17.64
N HIS A 652 44.91 -29.58 16.49
CA HIS A 652 45.33 -30.96 16.28
C HIS A 652 46.77 -31.25 16.73
N CYS A 653 47.40 -30.30 17.43
CA CYS A 653 48.77 -30.41 17.96
C CYS A 653 49.83 -30.68 16.88
N ASN A 654 49.61 -30.21 15.65
CA ASN A 654 50.61 -30.33 14.58
C ASN A 654 51.88 -29.56 14.94
N THR A 655 53.02 -30.06 14.49
CA THR A 655 54.30 -29.33 14.57
C THR A 655 54.31 -28.16 13.58
N LEU A 656 55.17 -27.16 13.79
CA LEU A 656 55.36 -26.06 12.83
C LEU A 656 55.75 -26.55 11.42
N TYR A 657 56.43 -27.69 11.32
CA TYR A 657 56.76 -28.31 10.04
C TYR A 657 55.53 -28.87 9.34
N GLU A 658 54.69 -29.60 10.08
CA GLU A 658 53.42 -30.14 9.56
C GLU A 658 52.47 -29.02 9.13
N LEU A 659 52.36 -27.95 9.92
CA LEU A 659 51.58 -26.76 9.56
C LEU A 659 52.09 -26.11 8.26
N GLN A 660 53.40 -25.98 8.10
CA GLN A 660 53.98 -25.43 6.87
C GLN A 660 53.71 -26.34 5.66
N GLU A 661 53.83 -27.66 5.83
CA GLU A 661 53.50 -28.64 4.79
C GLU A 661 52.03 -28.61 4.38
N GLU A 662 51.11 -28.46 5.35
CA GLU A 662 49.68 -28.32 5.08
C GLU A 662 49.38 -27.05 4.29
N VAL A 663 49.92 -25.91 4.72
CA VAL A 663 49.75 -24.63 4.02
C VAL A 663 50.35 -24.67 2.61
N ASN A 664 51.46 -25.37 2.40
CA ASN A 664 52.07 -25.53 1.06
C ASN A 664 51.18 -26.33 0.08
N LYS A 665 50.31 -27.20 0.58
CA LYS A 665 49.39 -28.03 -0.25
C LYS A 665 48.10 -27.30 -0.62
N LEU A 666 47.80 -26.17 0.03
CA LEU A 666 46.59 -25.40 -0.22
C LEU A 666 46.67 -24.70 -1.59
N PRO A 667 45.61 -24.78 -2.43
CA PRO A 667 45.60 -24.09 -3.72
C PRO A 667 45.66 -22.57 -3.57
N LEU A 668 46.23 -21.85 -4.53
CA LEU A 668 46.51 -20.41 -4.43
C LEU A 668 45.34 -19.48 -4.86
N ASP A 669 44.31 -20.03 -5.50
CA ASP A 669 43.14 -19.28 -6.01
C ASP A 669 41.84 -19.87 -5.43
N LEU A 670 40.79 -19.05 -5.30
CA LEU A 670 39.53 -19.43 -4.63
C LEU A 670 38.82 -20.63 -5.28
N ILE A 671 38.70 -20.66 -6.61
CA ILE A 671 38.00 -21.75 -7.33
C ILE A 671 38.72 -23.10 -7.12
N PRO A 672 40.04 -23.23 -7.35
CA PRO A 672 40.79 -24.42 -6.94
C PRO A 672 40.70 -24.73 -5.45
N PHE A 673 40.67 -23.71 -4.58
CA PHE A 673 40.54 -23.90 -3.13
C PHE A 673 39.18 -24.51 -2.75
N TYR A 674 38.07 -24.08 -3.38
CA TYR A 674 36.76 -24.72 -3.23
C TYR A 674 36.79 -26.17 -3.71
N GLY A 675 37.54 -26.46 -4.79
CA GLY A 675 37.82 -27.82 -5.23
C GLY A 675 38.56 -28.65 -4.18
N HIS A 676 39.54 -28.06 -3.49
CA HIS A 676 40.23 -28.69 -2.37
C HIS A 676 39.30 -28.93 -1.18
N MET A 677 38.50 -27.94 -0.77
CA MET A 677 37.49 -28.09 0.29
C MET A 677 36.50 -29.21 -0.04
N TRP A 678 36.04 -29.30 -1.30
CA TRP A 678 35.20 -30.39 -1.77
C TRP A 678 35.88 -31.75 -1.61
N ASN A 679 37.14 -31.86 -1.99
CA ASN A 679 37.90 -33.10 -1.88
C ASN A 679 38.14 -33.52 -0.41
N CYS A 680 38.20 -32.56 0.51
CA CYS A 680 38.28 -32.80 1.95
C CYS A 680 36.97 -33.30 2.57
N ILE A 681 35.83 -33.13 1.90
CA ILE A 681 34.56 -33.76 2.32
C ILE A 681 34.72 -35.28 2.26
N LYS A 682 34.42 -35.94 3.38
CA LYS A 682 34.45 -37.41 3.48
C LYS A 682 33.64 -38.03 2.34
N PRO A 683 34.14 -39.06 1.63
CA PRO A 683 33.45 -39.62 0.47
C PRO A 683 31.98 -39.98 0.73
N GLY A 684 31.66 -40.53 1.91
CA GLY A 684 30.29 -40.88 2.31
C GLY A 684 29.34 -39.69 2.49
N TYR A 685 29.84 -38.45 2.53
CA TYR A 685 29.03 -37.23 2.67
C TYR A 685 28.90 -36.44 1.36
N ARG A 686 29.60 -36.81 0.29
CA ARG A 686 29.62 -36.03 -0.96
C ARG A 686 28.27 -36.01 -1.69
N ILE A 687 27.50 -37.10 -1.60
CA ILE A 687 26.15 -37.15 -2.16
C ILE A 687 25.25 -36.14 -1.43
N GLU A 688 25.22 -36.20 -0.10
CA GLU A 688 24.45 -35.25 0.73
C GLU A 688 24.92 -33.81 0.56
N ALA A 689 26.23 -33.59 0.42
CA ALA A 689 26.80 -32.28 0.10
C ALA A 689 26.29 -31.73 -1.24
N SER A 690 26.27 -32.58 -2.27
CA SER A 690 25.73 -32.21 -3.60
C SER A 690 24.24 -31.90 -3.53
N GLN A 691 23.45 -32.71 -2.81
CA GLN A 691 22.02 -32.45 -2.57
C GLN A 691 21.80 -31.09 -1.92
N LEU A 692 22.55 -30.76 -0.86
CA LEU A 692 22.46 -29.48 -0.15
C LEU A 692 22.78 -28.29 -1.05
N LEU A 693 23.84 -28.38 -1.86
CA LEU A 693 24.21 -27.31 -2.79
C LEU A 693 23.12 -27.08 -3.86
N GLN A 694 22.56 -28.15 -4.41
CA GLN A 694 21.46 -28.08 -5.38
C GLN A 694 20.16 -27.53 -4.77
N LEU A 695 19.82 -27.93 -3.53
CA LEU A 695 18.66 -27.40 -2.81
C LEU A 695 18.78 -25.91 -2.57
N VAL A 696 19.93 -25.44 -2.08
CA VAL A 696 20.15 -24.00 -1.85
C VAL A 696 20.12 -23.22 -3.16
N GLN A 697 20.77 -23.72 -4.23
CA GLN A 697 20.66 -23.08 -5.56
C GLN A 697 19.21 -22.98 -6.04
N LYS A 698 18.43 -24.05 -5.91
CA LYS A 698 17.01 -24.07 -6.32
C LYS A 698 16.15 -23.14 -5.46
N ALA A 699 16.39 -23.12 -4.15
CA ALA A 699 15.71 -22.26 -3.19
C ALA A 699 16.02 -20.76 -3.42
N MET A 700 17.25 -20.41 -3.78
CA MET A 700 17.63 -19.01 -4.05
C MET A 700 17.10 -18.50 -5.40
N MET A 701 16.90 -19.38 -6.39
CA MET A 701 16.24 -19.01 -7.65
C MET A 701 14.76 -18.64 -7.47
N TYR A 702 14.10 -19.20 -6.44
CA TYR A 702 12.69 -18.96 -6.12
C TYR A 702 12.42 -17.50 -5.70
N GLU A 703 13.27 -16.92 -4.86
CA GLU A 703 13.10 -15.55 -4.33
C GLU A 703 13.23 -14.45 -5.39
N ASN A 704 13.82 -14.76 -6.54
CA ASN A 704 14.12 -13.77 -7.58
C ASN A 704 12.90 -13.33 -8.38
N LYS A 705 11.75 -13.99 -8.23
CA LYS A 705 10.55 -13.71 -9.04
C LYS A 705 9.47 -12.88 -8.34
N ASP A 706 9.44 -12.80 -7.01
CA ASP A 706 8.35 -12.15 -6.29
C ASP A 706 8.75 -10.81 -5.65
N LYS A 707 8.08 -9.71 -6.06
CA LYS A 707 8.54 -8.33 -5.84
C LYS A 707 7.91 -7.58 -4.66
N ARG A 708 6.93 -8.12 -3.92
CA ARG A 708 6.31 -7.33 -2.82
C ARG A 708 5.81 -8.10 -1.59
N ASP A 709 6.35 -9.26 -1.26
CA ASP A 709 5.95 -9.94 -0.02
C ASP A 709 7.22 -10.50 0.64
N GLN A 710 7.74 -9.75 1.60
CA GLN A 710 9.01 -10.00 2.30
C GLN A 710 8.81 -10.82 3.59
N ASP A 711 7.62 -11.41 3.73
CA ASP A 711 7.10 -11.97 4.98
C ASP A 711 6.85 -13.49 4.88
N TYR A 712 7.34 -14.14 3.81
CA TYR A 712 7.15 -15.56 3.51
C TYR A 712 8.06 -16.52 4.30
N GLU A 713 7.65 -17.79 4.34
CA GLU A 713 8.52 -18.89 4.69
C GLU A 713 9.55 -19.13 3.57
N HIS A 714 10.76 -18.60 3.74
CA HIS A 714 11.83 -18.70 2.75
C HIS A 714 12.21 -20.17 2.45
N PRO A 715 12.26 -20.62 1.17
CA PRO A 715 12.64 -21.99 0.82
C PRO A 715 14.05 -22.40 1.26
N HIS A 716 14.88 -21.41 1.61
CA HIS A 716 16.24 -21.59 2.07
C HIS A 716 16.39 -21.57 3.61
N ARG A 717 15.27 -21.65 4.36
CA ARG A 717 15.29 -21.86 5.81
C ARG A 717 16.01 -23.15 6.18
N ALA A 718 16.77 -23.10 7.27
CA ALA A 718 17.53 -24.25 7.76
C ALA A 718 16.64 -25.46 8.06
N VAL A 719 15.44 -25.23 8.62
CA VAL A 719 14.46 -26.29 8.90
C VAL A 719 13.94 -26.94 7.62
N THR A 720 13.62 -26.13 6.60
CA THR A 720 13.16 -26.61 5.29
C THR A 720 14.24 -27.45 4.61
N LEU A 721 15.49 -26.98 4.58
CA LEU A 721 16.59 -27.73 3.97
C LEU A 721 16.93 -29.02 4.74
N PHE A 722 16.77 -29.00 6.07
CA PHE A 722 16.94 -30.20 6.89
C PHE A 722 15.91 -31.27 6.51
N LEU A 723 14.62 -30.90 6.47
CA LEU A 723 13.54 -31.82 6.11
C LEU A 723 13.62 -32.27 4.63
N ALA A 724 14.16 -31.45 3.74
CA ALA A 724 14.39 -31.79 2.33
C ALA A 724 15.52 -32.81 2.12
N THR A 725 16.46 -32.93 3.07
CA THR A 725 17.64 -33.82 2.96
C THR A 725 17.54 -35.09 3.80
N THR A 726 16.62 -35.16 4.76
CA THR A 726 16.38 -36.38 5.52
C THR A 726 15.56 -37.37 4.71
N GLU A 727 16.15 -38.50 4.32
CA GLU A 727 15.47 -39.60 3.64
C GLU A 727 14.49 -40.32 4.58
N ASP A 728 13.30 -40.65 4.07
CA ASP A 728 12.52 -41.77 4.58
C ASP A 728 12.99 -43.03 3.81
N PRO A 729 13.63 -44.01 4.48
CA PRO A 729 14.23 -45.19 3.83
C PRO A 729 13.26 -46.01 2.97
N ASP A 730 11.95 -45.89 3.20
CA ASP A 730 10.93 -46.71 2.56
C ASP A 730 10.26 -46.02 1.35
N GLN A 731 10.63 -44.77 1.02
CA GLN A 731 9.94 -43.93 0.00
C GLN A 731 8.41 -43.86 0.15
N GLN A 732 7.85 -44.34 1.27
CA GLN A 732 6.45 -44.16 1.63
C GLN A 732 6.33 -42.77 2.24
N VAL A 733 6.22 -41.78 1.36
CA VAL A 733 6.37 -40.34 1.60
C VAL A 733 5.62 -39.80 2.84
N PHE A 734 4.63 -40.54 3.35
CA PHE A 734 3.69 -40.12 4.40
C PHE A 734 3.41 -41.16 5.49
N ALA A 735 4.18 -42.27 5.57
CA ALA A 735 3.86 -43.37 6.49
C ALA A 735 4.19 -43.08 7.98
N ARG A 736 5.00 -42.05 8.26
CA ARG A 736 5.46 -41.73 9.62
C ARG A 736 4.89 -40.39 10.11
N PRO A 737 4.16 -40.37 11.24
CA PRO A 737 3.69 -39.13 11.84
C PRO A 737 4.89 -38.24 12.20
N ILE A 738 4.78 -36.95 11.88
CA ILE A 738 5.75 -35.94 12.27
C ILE A 738 5.26 -35.24 13.54
N LEU A 739 6.19 -34.97 14.45
CA LEU A 739 5.87 -34.19 15.65
C LEU A 739 5.64 -32.73 15.26
N PRO A 740 4.77 -32.02 15.99
CA PRO A 740 4.55 -30.60 15.74
C PRO A 740 5.83 -29.75 15.77
N LEU A 741 5.90 -28.77 14.85
CA LEU A 741 7.06 -27.88 14.70
C LEU A 741 6.93 -26.62 15.56
N THR A 742 7.00 -26.78 16.88
CA THR A 742 7.11 -25.65 17.82
C THR A 742 8.39 -24.83 17.57
N THR A 743 8.45 -23.58 18.04
CA THR A 743 9.64 -22.71 17.91
C THR A 743 10.92 -23.40 18.41
N THR A 744 10.86 -24.04 19.58
CA THR A 744 11.99 -24.82 20.13
C THR A 744 12.40 -25.96 19.20
N ARG A 745 11.44 -26.70 18.65
CA ARG A 745 11.74 -27.81 17.74
C ARG A 745 12.37 -27.32 16.44
N LYS A 746 11.87 -26.21 15.88
CA LYS A 746 12.46 -25.55 14.70
C LYS A 746 13.91 -25.15 14.99
N ALA A 747 14.19 -24.55 16.16
CA ALA A 747 15.55 -24.20 16.56
C ALA A 747 16.47 -25.42 16.69
N ASP A 748 15.98 -26.55 17.25
CA ASP A 748 16.76 -27.79 17.33
C ASP A 748 17.11 -28.36 15.95
N LEU A 749 16.14 -28.39 15.03
CA LEU A 749 16.38 -28.84 13.65
C LEU A 749 17.37 -27.93 12.92
N ALA A 750 17.26 -26.61 13.12
CA ALA A 750 18.21 -25.64 12.57
C ALA A 750 19.63 -25.82 13.13
N LYS A 751 19.78 -26.11 14.43
CA LYS A 751 21.09 -26.43 15.04
C LYS A 751 21.70 -27.72 14.45
N LEU A 752 20.88 -28.75 14.21
CA LEU A 752 21.32 -29.97 13.52
C LEU A 752 21.76 -29.68 12.08
N MET A 753 21.02 -28.84 11.37
CA MET A 753 21.37 -28.39 10.03
C MET A 753 22.69 -27.64 10.01
N GLU A 754 22.92 -26.71 10.95
CA GLU A 754 24.20 -26.00 11.11
C GLU A 754 25.37 -26.99 11.26
N GLY A 755 25.21 -28.03 12.09
CA GLY A 755 26.22 -29.10 12.24
C GLY A 755 26.44 -29.93 10.97
N ARG A 756 25.38 -30.21 10.21
CA ARG A 756 25.47 -30.88 8.90
C ARG A 756 26.26 -30.02 7.91
N LEU A 757 25.95 -28.74 7.78
CA LEU A 757 26.65 -27.82 6.88
C LEU A 757 28.16 -27.79 7.14
N ARG A 758 28.59 -27.76 8.41
CA ARG A 758 30.02 -27.79 8.78
C ARG A 758 30.74 -29.04 8.25
N SER A 759 30.09 -30.20 8.29
CA SER A 759 30.71 -31.48 7.93
C SER A 759 30.49 -31.91 6.48
N ARG A 760 29.43 -31.43 5.82
CA ARG A 760 29.05 -31.78 4.44
C ARG A 760 29.50 -30.72 3.45
N CYS A 761 29.50 -29.45 3.83
CA CYS A 761 29.73 -28.34 2.91
C CYS A 761 31.04 -27.60 3.20
N MET A 762 31.68 -27.83 4.36
CA MET A 762 33.01 -27.30 4.71
C MET A 762 33.14 -25.77 4.55
N GLY A 763 32.06 -25.00 4.65
CA GLY A 763 32.07 -23.52 4.45
C GLY A 763 31.79 -23.05 3.01
N LEU A 764 31.33 -23.94 2.12
CA LEU A 764 30.74 -23.56 0.83
C LEU A 764 29.33 -22.96 0.99
N LEU A 765 28.64 -23.33 2.08
CA LEU A 765 27.34 -22.78 2.49
C LEU A 765 27.49 -22.12 3.87
N ASP A 766 26.88 -20.95 4.02
CA ASP A 766 26.86 -20.18 5.26
C ASP A 766 25.48 -20.24 5.93
N PHE A 767 25.48 -20.20 7.27
CA PHE A 767 24.30 -20.26 8.13
C PHE A 767 24.07 -18.91 8.80
N HIS A 768 22.89 -18.31 8.59
CA HIS A 768 22.53 -16.99 9.08
C HIS A 768 21.36 -17.09 10.05
N ARG A 769 21.48 -16.50 11.24
CA ARG A 769 20.39 -16.42 12.21
C ARG A 769 19.49 -15.23 11.89
N ALA A 770 18.20 -15.38 12.14
CA ALA A 770 17.25 -14.28 12.00
C ALA A 770 17.46 -13.22 13.10
N GLU A 771 16.97 -12.00 12.85
CA GLU A 771 16.91 -10.97 13.89
C GLU A 771 15.87 -11.33 14.96
N PRO A 772 16.17 -11.09 16.25
CA PRO A 772 15.22 -11.33 17.33
C PRO A 772 14.06 -10.34 17.24
N MET A 773 12.83 -10.85 17.12
CA MET A 773 11.61 -10.02 17.15
C MET A 773 10.96 -10.02 18.53
N THR A 774 11.12 -11.11 19.28
CA THR A 774 10.62 -11.29 20.63
C THR A 774 11.76 -11.55 21.61
N ASN A 775 11.42 -11.69 22.89
CA ASN A 775 12.37 -12.09 23.93
C ASN A 775 12.63 -13.61 23.96
N ASP A 776 12.09 -14.40 23.02
CA ASP A 776 12.36 -15.83 22.92
C ASP A 776 13.80 -16.07 22.40
N PRO A 777 14.68 -16.72 23.19
CA PRO A 777 16.06 -16.97 22.79
C PRO A 777 16.21 -17.98 21.63
N ASP A 778 15.22 -18.84 21.38
CA ASP A 778 15.27 -19.84 20.30
C ASP A 778 14.77 -19.29 18.95
N GLU A 779 14.00 -18.20 18.94
CA GLU A 779 13.42 -17.59 17.74
C GLU A 779 14.45 -17.23 16.65
N PRO A 780 15.59 -16.56 16.96
CA PRO A 780 16.63 -16.28 15.95
C PRO A 780 17.17 -17.52 15.25
N THR A 781 17.22 -18.65 15.97
CA THR A 781 17.74 -19.92 15.44
C THR A 781 16.65 -20.69 14.69
N ALA A 782 15.42 -20.66 15.17
CA ALA A 782 14.25 -21.20 14.46
C ALA A 782 14.04 -20.49 13.10
N GLY A 783 14.33 -19.18 13.05
CA GLY A 783 14.25 -18.36 11.85
C GLY A 783 15.45 -18.45 10.91
N ALA A 784 16.45 -19.29 11.21
CA ALA A 784 17.72 -19.28 10.48
C ALA A 784 17.60 -19.71 9.02
N THR A 785 18.46 -19.13 8.18
CA THR A 785 18.54 -19.33 6.73
C THR A 785 19.93 -19.82 6.31
N VAL A 786 20.00 -20.45 5.15
CA VAL A 786 21.24 -21.00 4.57
C VAL A 786 21.44 -20.45 3.16
N GLN A 787 22.63 -19.96 2.88
CA GLN A 787 22.96 -19.36 1.58
C GLN A 787 24.33 -19.83 1.08
N LEU A 788 24.62 -19.59 -0.19
CA LEU A 788 25.98 -19.75 -0.71
C LEU A 788 26.92 -18.77 0.01
N ALA A 789 28.11 -19.22 0.39
CA ALA A 789 29.03 -18.37 1.17
C ALA A 789 29.45 -17.08 0.44
N ASN A 790 29.40 -17.08 -0.90
CA ASN A 790 29.56 -15.91 -1.77
C ASN A 790 29.27 -16.30 -3.23
N ARG A 791 29.21 -15.30 -4.13
CA ARG A 791 29.01 -15.51 -5.57
C ARG A 791 30.04 -16.42 -6.23
N SER A 792 31.30 -16.41 -5.79
CA SER A 792 32.32 -17.29 -6.39
C SER A 792 32.11 -18.78 -6.09
N VAL A 793 31.29 -19.12 -5.08
CA VAL A 793 30.81 -20.50 -4.91
C VAL A 793 29.80 -20.87 -6.00
N SER A 794 28.91 -19.95 -6.41
CA SER A 794 28.01 -20.18 -7.56
C SER A 794 28.81 -20.44 -8.83
N GLU A 795 29.80 -19.59 -9.13
CA GLU A 795 30.70 -19.74 -10.28
C GLU A 795 31.46 -21.08 -10.25
N PHE A 796 31.91 -21.49 -9.06
CA PHE A 796 32.56 -22.80 -8.87
C PHE A 796 31.64 -23.96 -9.23
N LEU A 797 30.36 -23.92 -8.85
CA LEU A 797 29.40 -24.96 -9.16
C LEU A 797 29.01 -24.99 -10.65
N GLU A 798 29.02 -23.83 -11.32
CA GLU A 798 28.84 -23.75 -12.78
C GLU A 798 30.01 -24.40 -13.54
N ILE A 799 31.24 -24.27 -13.03
CA ILE A 799 32.44 -24.88 -13.61
C ILE A 799 32.50 -26.39 -13.28
N ARG A 800 32.18 -26.76 -12.04
CA ARG A 800 32.26 -28.14 -11.54
C ARG A 800 30.90 -28.84 -11.62
N THR A 801 30.41 -29.00 -12.84
CA THR A 801 29.17 -29.74 -13.10
C THR A 801 29.23 -31.20 -12.60
N ASP A 802 30.43 -31.76 -12.44
CA ASP A 802 30.65 -33.07 -11.83
C ASP A 802 30.22 -33.15 -10.36
N ILE A 803 30.21 -32.02 -9.63
CA ILE A 803 29.69 -31.95 -8.26
C ILE A 803 28.18 -32.20 -8.25
N ILE A 804 27.47 -31.61 -9.21
CA ILE A 804 26.03 -31.80 -9.39
C ILE A 804 25.75 -33.25 -9.83
N ALA A 805 26.64 -33.84 -10.64
CA ALA A 805 26.52 -35.22 -11.10
C ALA A 805 26.57 -36.28 -9.97
N TYR A 806 27.02 -35.96 -8.75
CA TYR A 806 27.00 -36.90 -7.61
C TYR A 806 25.59 -37.37 -7.22
N THR A 807 24.54 -36.66 -7.64
CA THR A 807 23.15 -37.08 -7.44
C THR A 807 22.56 -37.80 -8.64
N GLU A 808 23.30 -37.96 -9.74
CA GLU A 808 22.84 -38.76 -10.87
C GLU A 808 22.66 -40.23 -10.44
N GLY A 809 21.52 -40.81 -10.82
CA GLY A 809 21.18 -42.19 -10.46
C GLY A 809 20.73 -42.41 -9.01
N THR A 810 20.73 -41.39 -8.15
CA THR A 810 20.18 -41.50 -6.78
C THR A 810 18.67 -41.31 -6.72
N GLY A 811 18.06 -40.80 -7.80
CA GLY A 811 16.65 -40.42 -7.84
C GLY A 811 16.34 -39.10 -7.12
N PHE A 812 17.38 -38.36 -6.69
CA PHE A 812 17.22 -37.05 -6.08
C PHE A 812 16.80 -35.99 -7.10
N ASP A 813 15.81 -35.19 -6.71
CA ASP A 813 15.39 -33.99 -7.43
C ASP A 813 15.16 -32.87 -6.40
N ALA A 814 15.89 -31.76 -6.53
CA ALA A 814 15.84 -30.65 -5.58
C ALA A 814 14.44 -30.01 -5.49
N ARG A 815 13.68 -29.94 -6.60
CA ARG A 815 12.30 -29.43 -6.60
C ARG A 815 11.41 -30.36 -5.79
N ILE A 816 11.46 -31.65 -6.06
CA ILE A 816 10.62 -32.65 -5.37
C ILE A 816 10.95 -32.69 -3.87
N SER A 817 12.23 -32.64 -3.51
CA SER A 817 12.68 -32.61 -2.11
C SER A 817 12.21 -31.36 -1.36
N LEU A 818 12.23 -30.18 -1.98
CA LEU A 818 11.69 -28.96 -1.39
C LEU A 818 10.17 -29.05 -1.22
N MET A 819 9.45 -29.50 -2.25
CA MET A 819 7.99 -29.72 -2.16
C MET A 819 7.66 -30.68 -1.01
N ARG A 820 8.41 -31.79 -0.88
CA ARG A 820 8.26 -32.73 0.23
C ARG A 820 8.47 -32.06 1.58
N SER A 821 9.51 -31.25 1.72
CA SER A 821 9.75 -30.50 2.95
C SER A 821 8.59 -29.57 3.31
N PHE A 822 7.98 -28.89 2.35
CA PHE A 822 6.83 -28.01 2.62
C PHE A 822 5.62 -28.82 3.09
N VAL A 823 5.30 -29.93 2.43
CA VAL A 823 4.20 -30.81 2.83
C VAL A 823 4.43 -31.40 4.23
N ARG A 824 5.66 -31.81 4.58
CA ARG A 824 5.99 -32.28 5.94
C ARG A 824 5.82 -31.17 7.00
N GLN A 825 6.09 -29.92 6.65
CA GLN A 825 5.84 -28.78 7.54
C GLN A 825 4.34 -28.51 7.73
N MET A 826 3.52 -28.71 6.69
CA MET A 826 2.06 -28.64 6.81
C MET A 826 1.49 -29.76 7.69
N GLU A 827 2.04 -30.98 7.61
CA GLU A 827 1.61 -32.08 8.49
C GLU A 827 1.90 -31.78 9.97
N ALA A 828 3.07 -31.20 10.23
CA ALA A 828 3.53 -30.83 11.57
C ALA A 828 2.98 -29.48 12.06
N TRP A 829 2.00 -28.94 11.34
CA TRP A 829 1.44 -27.63 11.61
C TRP A 829 0.67 -27.62 12.95
N GLU A 830 0.95 -26.64 13.79
CA GLU A 830 0.23 -26.39 15.04
C GLU A 830 -0.36 -24.97 15.02
N SER A 831 -1.65 -24.86 15.35
CA SER A 831 -2.32 -23.58 15.61
C SER A 831 -1.90 -23.10 17.00
N GLU A 832 -0.99 -22.13 17.09
CA GLU A 832 -0.71 -21.46 18.36
C GLU A 832 -1.95 -20.66 18.79
N THR A 833 -2.62 -21.12 19.85
CA THR A 833 -3.71 -20.37 20.49
C THR A 833 -3.11 -19.20 21.26
N ASP A 834 -2.89 -18.07 20.59
CA ASP A 834 -2.60 -16.83 21.31
C ASP A 834 -3.90 -16.10 21.61
N GLY A 835 -4.18 -15.93 22.90
CA GLY A 835 -5.33 -15.21 23.41
C GLY A 835 -5.23 -13.72 23.10
N ASP A 836 -6.40 -13.08 22.94
CA ASP A 836 -6.59 -11.63 23.06
C ASP A 836 -5.91 -10.68 22.04
N SER A 837 -5.77 -11.06 20.77
CA SER A 837 -5.62 -10.04 19.71
C SER A 837 -6.92 -9.81 18.95
N VAL A 838 -7.46 -8.60 19.11
CA VAL A 838 -8.58 -8.07 18.32
C VAL A 838 -8.19 -8.10 16.85
N TYR A 839 -8.85 -8.97 16.09
CA TYR A 839 -8.59 -9.27 14.69
C TYR A 839 -8.73 -8.06 13.75
N GLY A 840 -7.82 -8.00 12.77
CA GLY A 840 -8.07 -7.36 11.48
C GLY A 840 -6.94 -6.46 10.97
N LYS A 841 -5.80 -7.04 10.55
CA LYS A 841 -4.97 -6.56 9.40
C LYS A 841 -3.69 -7.33 9.09
N HIS A 842 -3.29 -8.31 9.89
CA HIS A 842 -2.12 -9.13 9.59
C HIS A 842 -2.57 -10.59 9.59
N MET A 843 -2.63 -11.22 8.40
CA MET A 843 -2.38 -12.65 8.36
C MET A 843 -0.95 -12.81 8.86
N ASP A 844 -0.84 -13.40 10.04
CA ASP A 844 0.41 -13.66 10.72
C ASP A 844 1.38 -14.41 9.77
N HIS A 845 2.68 -14.23 9.99
CA HIS A 845 3.80 -14.94 9.34
C HIS A 845 3.75 -16.48 9.54
N ARG A 846 2.66 -16.96 10.13
CA ARG A 846 2.33 -18.31 10.57
C ARG A 846 1.06 -18.75 9.84
N SER A 847 0.98 -18.62 8.51
CA SER A 847 -0.13 -19.14 7.70
C SER A 847 0.30 -20.36 6.89
N ILE A 848 -0.45 -21.45 6.99
CA ILE A 848 -0.23 -22.69 6.21
C ILE A 848 -0.24 -22.43 4.68
N TRP A 849 -0.88 -21.35 4.25
CA TRP A 849 -0.96 -20.93 2.84
C TRP A 849 0.39 -20.57 2.22
N LEU A 850 1.37 -20.11 3.01
CA LEU A 850 2.70 -19.80 2.50
C LEU A 850 3.40 -21.09 2.01
N LEU A 851 3.26 -22.17 2.78
CA LEU A 851 3.75 -23.50 2.41
C LEU A 851 3.02 -24.02 1.16
N VAL A 852 1.71 -23.79 1.06
CA VAL A 852 0.88 -24.25 -0.08
C VAL A 852 1.30 -23.51 -1.35
N GLY A 853 1.43 -22.19 -1.29
CA GLY A 853 1.88 -21.35 -2.41
C GLY A 853 3.27 -21.77 -2.91
N ASN A 854 4.23 -21.96 -1.99
CA ASN A 854 5.57 -22.43 -2.33
C ASN A 854 5.55 -23.80 -3.03
N THR A 855 4.73 -24.74 -2.54
CA THR A 855 4.61 -26.08 -3.13
C THR A 855 3.98 -26.03 -4.53
N MET A 856 2.90 -25.27 -4.69
CA MET A 856 2.18 -25.13 -5.97
C MET A 856 3.02 -24.40 -7.02
N HIS A 857 3.80 -23.41 -6.61
CA HIS A 857 4.72 -22.72 -7.53
C HIS A 857 5.83 -23.67 -8.01
N LEU A 858 6.44 -24.46 -7.11
CA LEU A 858 7.42 -25.48 -7.54
C LEU A 858 6.78 -26.48 -8.51
N ALA A 859 5.56 -26.94 -8.24
CA ALA A 859 4.83 -27.84 -9.13
C ALA A 859 4.58 -27.24 -10.54
N SER A 860 4.32 -25.93 -10.64
CA SER A 860 4.15 -25.25 -11.93
C SER A 860 5.38 -25.32 -12.84
N GLN A 861 6.58 -25.46 -12.26
CA GLN A 861 7.85 -25.52 -12.99
C GLN A 861 8.14 -26.90 -13.59
N ALA A 862 7.36 -27.94 -13.25
CA ALA A 862 7.59 -29.31 -13.75
C ALA A 862 7.21 -29.50 -15.22
N GLY A 863 6.56 -28.52 -15.85
CA GLY A 863 6.07 -28.64 -17.22
C GLY A 863 4.95 -29.69 -17.35
N LYS A 864 4.81 -30.33 -18.51
CA LYS A 864 3.70 -31.26 -18.83
C LYS A 864 3.86 -32.67 -18.24
N SER A 865 5.00 -33.01 -17.64
CA SER A 865 5.30 -34.35 -17.15
C SER A 865 5.68 -34.32 -15.68
N LEU A 866 4.72 -34.61 -14.80
CA LEU A 866 5.03 -34.93 -13.40
C LEU A 866 5.23 -36.44 -13.26
N SER A 867 6.16 -36.82 -12.39
CA SER A 867 6.30 -38.19 -11.90
C SER A 867 5.09 -38.60 -11.04
N GLU A 868 4.84 -39.90 -10.91
CA GLU A 868 3.79 -40.43 -10.01
C GLU A 868 3.99 -39.94 -8.56
N LEU A 869 5.25 -39.79 -8.15
CA LEU A 869 5.65 -39.28 -6.85
C LEU A 869 5.19 -37.83 -6.62
N GLU A 870 5.38 -36.94 -7.60
CA GLU A 870 4.96 -35.54 -7.49
C GLU A 870 3.43 -35.42 -7.46
N VAL A 871 2.72 -36.23 -8.23
CA VAL A 871 1.25 -36.28 -8.20
C VAL A 871 0.76 -36.76 -6.83
N SER A 872 1.34 -37.85 -6.32
CA SER A 872 1.03 -38.35 -4.98
C SER A 872 1.34 -37.34 -3.88
N LEU A 873 2.38 -36.51 -4.07
CA LEU A 873 2.74 -35.48 -3.11
C LEU A 873 1.69 -34.37 -3.05
N LEU A 874 1.22 -33.93 -4.20
CA LEU A 874 0.18 -32.90 -4.29
C LEU A 874 -1.18 -33.44 -3.79
N ASP A 875 -1.53 -34.68 -4.13
CA ASP A 875 -2.74 -35.35 -3.61
C ASP A 875 -2.69 -35.47 -2.07
N HIS A 876 -1.50 -35.75 -1.51
CA HIS A 876 -1.34 -35.82 -0.06
C HIS A 876 -1.38 -34.44 0.61
N MET A 877 -0.74 -33.44 0.01
CA MET A 877 -0.85 -32.05 0.45
C MET A 877 -2.31 -31.62 0.56
N ASP A 878 -3.10 -31.92 -0.47
CA ASP A 878 -4.54 -31.66 -0.51
C ASP A 878 -5.27 -32.30 0.68
N SER A 879 -4.97 -33.57 0.96
CA SER A 879 -5.52 -34.29 2.11
C SER A 879 -5.09 -33.69 3.46
N VAL A 880 -3.82 -33.31 3.61
CA VAL A 880 -3.28 -32.74 4.85
C VAL A 880 -3.93 -31.42 5.17
N VAL A 881 -3.98 -30.51 4.19
CA VAL A 881 -4.62 -29.20 4.38
C VAL A 881 -6.11 -29.41 4.66
N GLN A 882 -6.80 -30.26 3.90
CA GLN A 882 -8.21 -30.57 4.15
C GLN A 882 -8.50 -31.09 5.57
N SER A 883 -7.55 -31.82 6.18
CA SER A 883 -7.66 -32.34 7.55
C SER A 883 -7.47 -31.26 8.62
N HIS A 884 -6.52 -30.34 8.43
CA HIS A 884 -6.31 -29.19 9.32
C HIS A 884 -7.45 -28.18 9.21
N ASP A 885 -7.97 -27.96 8.01
CA ASP A 885 -8.91 -26.88 7.71
C ASP A 885 -10.37 -27.21 8.08
N GLN A 886 -10.71 -28.50 8.29
CA GLN A 886 -12.04 -28.90 8.80
C GLN A 886 -12.37 -28.29 10.18
N ILE A 887 -11.36 -27.87 10.95
CA ILE A 887 -11.52 -27.31 12.30
C ILE A 887 -11.66 -25.76 12.27
N HIS A 888 -11.01 -25.05 11.35
CA HIS A 888 -10.94 -23.57 11.38
C HIS A 888 -11.82 -22.84 10.35
N ILE A 889 -12.16 -23.48 9.23
CA ILE A 889 -12.96 -22.90 8.12
C ILE A 889 -14.34 -22.39 8.57
N ASN A 890 -15.07 -23.21 9.34
CA ASN A 890 -16.46 -22.91 9.67
C ASN A 890 -16.55 -21.84 10.76
N ASP A 891 -15.62 -21.86 11.73
CA ASP A 891 -15.59 -20.92 12.85
C ASP A 891 -15.15 -19.52 12.39
N HIS A 892 -14.18 -19.42 11.48
CA HIS A 892 -13.75 -18.14 10.91
C HIS A 892 -14.87 -17.49 10.09
N TRP A 893 -15.60 -18.25 9.27
CA TRP A 893 -16.68 -17.68 8.45
C TRP A 893 -17.93 -17.32 9.26
N ASP A 894 -18.29 -18.11 10.27
CA ASP A 894 -19.37 -17.75 11.21
C ASP A 894 -19.03 -16.46 11.98
N LEU A 895 -17.74 -16.13 12.17
CA LEU A 895 -17.29 -14.84 12.69
C LEU A 895 -17.32 -13.71 11.65
N VAL A 896 -16.79 -13.92 10.43
CA VAL A 896 -16.75 -12.88 9.37
C VAL A 896 -18.17 -12.48 8.94
N SER A 897 -19.09 -13.44 8.81
CA SER A 897 -20.50 -13.18 8.48
C SER A 897 -21.22 -12.35 9.56
N LYS A 898 -20.87 -12.52 10.84
CA LYS A 898 -21.40 -11.70 11.95
C LYS A 898 -20.92 -10.24 11.90
N HIS A 899 -19.69 -9.99 11.44
CA HIS A 899 -19.09 -8.65 11.44
C HIS A 899 -19.32 -7.88 10.13
N SER A 900 -19.52 -8.57 9.00
CA SER A 900 -19.69 -7.95 7.67
C SER A 900 -21.15 -7.70 7.27
N GLY A 901 -22.13 -8.15 8.05
CA GLY A 901 -23.56 -8.03 7.72
C GLY A 901 -24.02 -8.92 6.55
N LEU A 902 -23.15 -9.82 6.07
CA LEU A 902 -23.48 -10.81 5.04
C LEU A 902 -24.35 -11.92 5.66
N ASN A 903 -25.66 -11.80 5.49
CA ASN A 903 -26.69 -12.67 6.07
C ASN A 903 -26.75 -14.12 5.52
N LYS A 904 -25.72 -14.62 4.84
CA LYS A 904 -25.71 -15.97 4.26
C LYS A 904 -24.59 -16.84 4.87
N LYS A 905 -25.00 -17.96 5.48
CA LYS A 905 -24.11 -19.09 5.75
C LYS A 905 -23.56 -19.61 4.42
N TYR A 906 -22.31 -19.26 4.11
CA TYR A 906 -21.58 -19.87 3.00
C TYR A 906 -20.85 -21.07 3.56
N LYS A 907 -21.02 -22.23 2.93
CA LYS A 907 -20.31 -23.45 3.27
C LYS A 907 -19.38 -23.75 2.11
N ALA A 908 -18.09 -23.58 2.33
CA ALA A 908 -17.08 -23.94 1.34
C ALA A 908 -17.21 -25.42 0.97
N LYS A 909 -16.94 -25.70 -0.30
CA LYS A 909 -16.93 -27.08 -0.83
C LYS A 909 -15.56 -27.72 -0.64
N HIS A 910 -14.51 -26.90 -0.59
CA HIS A 910 -13.12 -27.33 -0.47
C HIS A 910 -12.30 -26.26 0.25
N TRP A 911 -11.19 -26.63 0.89
CA TRP A 911 -10.32 -25.66 1.57
C TRP A 911 -9.73 -24.61 0.63
N SER A 912 -9.60 -24.94 -0.66
CA SER A 912 -9.19 -23.97 -1.69
C SER A 912 -10.13 -22.77 -1.85
N ASP A 913 -11.35 -22.80 -1.29
CA ASP A 913 -12.28 -21.64 -1.26
C ASP A 913 -11.76 -20.46 -0.42
N PHE A 914 -10.72 -20.65 0.40
CA PHE A 914 -10.23 -19.65 1.37
C PHE A 914 -8.83 -19.11 1.05
N ILE A 915 -8.49 -19.01 -0.23
CA ILE A 915 -7.21 -18.45 -0.67
C ILE A 915 -7.07 -16.99 -0.12
N PRO A 916 -6.03 -16.68 0.68
CA PRO A 916 -5.82 -15.38 1.33
C PRO A 916 -5.87 -14.16 0.40
N GLU A 917 -5.53 -14.34 -0.86
CA GLU A 917 -5.51 -13.29 -1.86
C GLU A 917 -6.93 -12.77 -2.18
N ASP A 918 -7.98 -13.51 -1.80
CA ASP A 918 -9.38 -13.18 -2.09
C ASP A 918 -10.09 -12.42 -0.93
N TYR A 919 -9.35 -11.81 0.02
CA TYR A 919 -9.84 -11.20 1.29
C TYR A 919 -10.93 -10.10 1.18
N ASN A 920 -11.31 -9.66 -0.02
CA ASN A 920 -12.45 -8.76 -0.23
C ASN A 920 -13.83 -9.47 -0.18
N GLY A 921 -13.85 -10.79 0.07
CA GLY A 921 -15.04 -11.59 0.36
C GLY A 921 -14.82 -13.04 -0.12
N PRO A 922 -15.45 -14.07 0.49
CA PRO A 922 -15.28 -15.43 0.01
C PRO A 922 -15.77 -15.46 -1.43
N VAL A 923 -14.89 -15.95 -2.26
CA VAL A 923 -15.08 -16.06 -3.68
C VAL A 923 -15.60 -17.49 -3.91
N PRO A 924 -16.90 -17.72 -4.10
CA PRO A 924 -17.54 -19.02 -3.83
C PRO A 924 -17.29 -20.09 -4.90
N TRP A 925 -16.12 -20.07 -5.56
CA TRP A 925 -15.84 -20.89 -6.71
C TRP A 925 -14.57 -21.76 -6.63
N HIS A 926 -13.64 -21.62 -5.68
CA HIS A 926 -12.50 -22.55 -5.58
C HIS A 926 -12.89 -23.87 -4.90
N ASP A 927 -13.75 -24.64 -5.56
CA ASP A 927 -14.40 -25.84 -5.03
C ASP A 927 -13.59 -27.15 -5.11
N SER A 928 -12.32 -27.09 -5.53
CA SER A 928 -11.49 -28.28 -5.77
C SER A 928 -10.02 -27.96 -5.91
N PHE A 929 -9.16 -28.89 -5.50
CA PHE A 929 -7.72 -28.82 -5.70
C PHE A 929 -7.31 -28.67 -7.18
N LEU A 930 -8.07 -29.29 -8.10
CA LEU A 930 -7.87 -29.11 -9.55
C LEU A 930 -7.98 -27.63 -9.97
N SER A 931 -8.89 -26.87 -9.36
CA SER A 931 -9.04 -25.44 -9.66
C SER A 931 -7.88 -24.59 -9.16
N LEU A 932 -7.30 -24.97 -8.01
CA LEU A 932 -6.08 -24.39 -7.49
C LEU A 932 -4.88 -24.72 -8.41
N ALA A 933 -4.75 -25.97 -8.85
CA ALA A 933 -3.70 -26.38 -9.77
C ALA A 933 -3.75 -25.64 -11.11
N VAL A 934 -4.95 -25.37 -11.63
CA VAL A 934 -5.13 -24.54 -12.83
C VAL A 934 -4.76 -23.09 -12.55
N LYS A 935 -5.15 -22.51 -11.40
CA LYS A 935 -4.79 -21.13 -10.99
C LYS A 935 -3.27 -20.92 -10.96
N TYR A 936 -2.51 -21.92 -10.46
CA TYR A 936 -1.05 -21.88 -10.36
C TYR A 936 -0.31 -22.32 -11.64
N GLY A 937 -1.03 -22.77 -12.68
CA GLY A 937 -0.39 -23.22 -13.91
C GLY A 937 0.34 -24.58 -13.82
N ALA A 938 -0.04 -25.44 -12.87
CA ALA A 938 0.56 -26.77 -12.66
C ALA A 938 0.10 -27.80 -13.73
N ILE A 939 0.48 -27.55 -14.99
CA ILE A 939 -0.05 -28.21 -16.18
C ILE A 939 0.07 -29.74 -16.17
N GLY A 940 1.19 -30.29 -15.70
CA GLY A 940 1.32 -31.75 -15.64
C GLY A 940 0.42 -32.40 -14.59
N TYR A 941 0.17 -31.74 -13.44
CA TYR A 941 -0.77 -32.25 -12.43
C TYR A 941 -2.19 -32.20 -12.98
N VAL A 942 -2.56 -31.07 -13.61
CA VAL A 942 -3.85 -30.91 -14.30
C VAL A 942 -4.04 -32.03 -15.34
N GLN A 943 -3.04 -32.30 -16.17
CA GLN A 943 -3.10 -33.39 -17.16
C GLN A 943 -3.35 -34.75 -16.51
N GLN A 944 -2.60 -35.09 -15.45
CA GLN A 944 -2.75 -36.38 -14.76
C GLN A 944 -4.11 -36.51 -14.09
N SER A 945 -4.58 -35.45 -13.44
CA SER A 945 -5.91 -35.42 -12.81
C SER A 945 -7.03 -35.57 -13.84
N LEU A 946 -6.92 -34.95 -15.01
CA LEU A 946 -7.88 -35.12 -16.11
C LEU A 946 -7.87 -36.56 -16.68
N VAL A 947 -6.69 -37.18 -16.80
CA VAL A 947 -6.59 -38.60 -17.21
C VAL A 947 -7.24 -39.52 -16.17
N LYS A 948 -6.99 -39.29 -14.87
CA LYS A 948 -7.63 -40.06 -13.77
C LYS A 948 -9.16 -39.98 -13.82
N THR A 949 -9.73 -38.86 -14.30
CA THR A 949 -11.20 -38.71 -14.47
C THR A 949 -11.80 -39.47 -15.65
N GLY A 950 -10.98 -40.16 -16.47
CA GLY A 950 -11.46 -40.96 -17.61
C GLY A 950 -11.79 -40.14 -18.86
N LEU A 951 -11.43 -38.86 -18.91
CA LEU A 951 -11.69 -37.99 -20.04
C LEU A 951 -10.71 -38.27 -21.19
N SER A 952 -11.23 -38.34 -22.42
CA SER A 952 -10.43 -38.52 -23.63
C SER A 952 -10.10 -37.19 -24.30
N ARG A 953 -8.90 -37.06 -24.88
CA ARG A 953 -8.50 -35.85 -25.63
C ARG A 953 -9.31 -35.72 -26.92
N VAL A 954 -9.75 -34.51 -27.20
CA VAL A 954 -10.43 -34.07 -28.42
C VAL A 954 -9.39 -33.41 -29.34
N PRO A 955 -8.94 -34.10 -30.41
CA PRO A 955 -7.89 -33.59 -31.28
C PRO A 955 -8.28 -32.30 -32.00
N LYS A 956 -7.28 -31.46 -32.29
CA LYS A 956 -7.45 -30.21 -33.05
C LYS A 956 -8.01 -30.52 -34.44
N PRO A 957 -9.00 -29.76 -34.95
CA PRO A 957 -9.51 -29.97 -36.29
C PRO A 957 -8.39 -29.69 -37.32
N THR A 958 -8.06 -30.67 -38.16
CA THR A 958 -6.97 -30.65 -39.17
C THR A 958 -7.25 -29.78 -40.40
N GLY A 959 -8.21 -28.85 -40.30
CA GLY A 959 -8.42 -27.77 -41.27
C GLY A 959 -9.45 -28.05 -42.36
N GLY A 960 -9.81 -29.31 -42.64
CA GLY A 960 -10.82 -29.67 -43.64
C GLY A 960 -12.26 -29.32 -43.24
N PHE A 961 -13.11 -28.96 -44.21
CA PHE A 961 -14.54 -28.69 -43.98
C PHE A 961 -15.25 -29.88 -43.32
N LEU A 962 -14.95 -31.11 -43.76
CA LEU A 962 -15.47 -32.34 -43.17
C LEU A 962 -14.94 -32.57 -41.75
N ASP A 963 -13.69 -32.23 -41.44
CA ASP A 963 -13.14 -32.34 -40.07
C ASP A 963 -13.81 -31.33 -39.12
N ARG A 964 -14.02 -30.09 -39.57
CA ARG A 964 -14.71 -29.05 -38.78
C ARG A 964 -16.20 -29.37 -38.58
N LEU A 965 -16.86 -29.95 -39.57
CA LEU A 965 -18.23 -30.44 -39.47
C LEU A 965 -18.33 -31.66 -38.53
N MET A 966 -17.44 -32.64 -38.70
CA MET A 966 -17.35 -33.80 -37.82
C MET A 966 -16.99 -33.41 -36.38
N TYR A 967 -16.20 -32.36 -36.18
CA TYR A 967 -15.89 -31.77 -34.87
C TYR A 967 -17.12 -31.08 -34.24
N SER A 968 -17.86 -30.29 -35.00
CA SER A 968 -19.14 -29.70 -34.53
C SER A 968 -20.17 -30.76 -34.14
N LEU A 969 -20.13 -31.92 -34.81
CA LEU A 969 -20.93 -33.10 -34.50
C LEU A 969 -20.32 -33.97 -33.37
N ALA A 970 -19.00 -33.92 -33.17
CA ALA A 970 -18.31 -34.59 -32.08
C ALA A 970 -18.69 -33.97 -30.72
N LEU A 971 -18.87 -32.65 -30.64
CA LEU A 971 -19.48 -31.97 -29.49
C LEU A 971 -20.90 -32.48 -29.20
N PHE A 972 -21.64 -32.89 -30.23
CA PHE A 972 -22.98 -33.49 -30.09
C PHE A 972 -22.92 -34.98 -29.66
N ARG A 973 -21.88 -35.73 -30.08
CA ARG A 973 -21.60 -37.11 -29.66
C ARG A 973 -20.91 -37.22 -28.29
N ALA A 974 -20.22 -36.17 -27.85
CA ALA A 974 -19.44 -36.07 -26.63
C ALA A 974 -20.21 -35.50 -25.44
N LYS A 975 -21.55 -35.60 -25.41
CA LYS A 975 -22.35 -35.33 -24.20
C LYS A 975 -21.85 -36.08 -22.95
N ASN A 976 -21.06 -37.15 -23.14
CA ASN A 976 -20.46 -37.96 -22.07
C ASN A 976 -18.96 -37.69 -21.80
N ASN A 977 -18.30 -36.78 -22.54
CA ASN A 977 -16.85 -36.49 -22.40
C ASN A 977 -16.57 -34.97 -22.39
N GLN A 978 -17.38 -34.22 -21.64
CA GLN A 978 -17.25 -32.78 -21.46
C GLN A 978 -16.65 -32.51 -20.08
N LEU A 979 -15.54 -31.76 -20.03
CA LEU A 979 -14.99 -31.24 -18.78
C LEU A 979 -15.90 -30.14 -18.26
N SER A 980 -16.94 -30.54 -17.51
CA SER A 980 -17.91 -29.64 -16.87
C SER A 980 -17.67 -29.64 -15.36
N LYS A 981 -17.70 -28.45 -14.78
CA LYS A 981 -17.41 -28.22 -13.37
C LYS A 981 -18.57 -27.45 -12.71
N PRO A 982 -19.13 -27.90 -11.58
CA PRO A 982 -20.26 -27.24 -10.94
C PRO A 982 -19.86 -25.92 -10.26
N GLY A 983 -19.98 -24.80 -10.98
CA GLY A 983 -19.62 -23.48 -10.49
C GLY A 983 -18.94 -22.67 -11.58
N ARG A 984 -17.81 -22.04 -11.26
CA ARG A 984 -17.01 -21.32 -12.25
C ARG A 984 -16.34 -22.32 -13.21
N PRO A 985 -16.42 -22.11 -14.54
CA PRO A 985 -15.79 -22.99 -15.53
C PRO A 985 -14.28 -23.10 -15.29
N ILE A 986 -13.73 -24.30 -15.41
CA ILE A 986 -12.29 -24.55 -15.16
C ILE A 986 -11.39 -23.71 -16.08
N LEU A 987 -11.85 -23.47 -17.32
CA LEU A 987 -11.16 -22.64 -18.30
C LEU A 987 -11.01 -21.18 -17.84
N ASN A 988 -11.96 -20.70 -17.05
CA ASN A 988 -11.96 -19.33 -16.53
C ASN A 988 -10.85 -19.10 -15.48
N TYR A 989 -10.32 -20.15 -14.84
CA TYR A 989 -9.17 -20.05 -13.94
C TYR A 989 -7.84 -19.94 -14.69
N ALA A 990 -7.77 -20.54 -15.89
CA ALA A 990 -6.58 -20.48 -16.73
C ALA A 990 -6.44 -19.12 -17.43
N ALA A 991 -7.57 -18.46 -17.71
CA ALA A 991 -7.61 -17.29 -18.58
C ALA A 991 -7.85 -15.95 -17.86
N SER A 992 -8.52 -15.93 -16.70
CA SER A 992 -8.74 -14.66 -15.96
C SER A 992 -8.92 -14.83 -14.44
N PRO A 993 -7.86 -15.07 -13.64
CA PRO A 993 -7.98 -15.01 -12.19
C PRO A 993 -8.29 -13.56 -11.74
N GLU A 994 -9.50 -13.30 -11.21
CA GLU A 994 -9.89 -12.00 -10.61
C GLU A 994 -10.30 -12.19 -9.13
N PRO A 995 -10.09 -11.19 -8.23
CA PRO A 995 -9.25 -9.96 -8.35
C PRO A 995 -8.34 -9.73 -7.10
N PRO A 996 -7.73 -8.55 -6.83
CA PRO A 996 -6.80 -7.70 -7.57
C PRO A 996 -5.50 -7.49 -6.73
N TYR A 997 -4.45 -8.27 -6.94
CA TYR A 997 -3.09 -7.85 -6.59
C TYR A 997 -2.25 -8.04 -7.84
N GLU A 998 -1.69 -6.94 -8.34
CA GLU A 998 -0.98 -6.71 -9.61
C GLU A 998 0.15 -7.69 -10.00
N LYS A 999 0.33 -8.84 -9.35
CA LYS A 999 1.50 -9.72 -9.53
C LYS A 999 1.27 -11.01 -10.33
N TRP A 1000 0.03 -11.39 -10.64
CA TRP A 1000 -0.26 -12.71 -11.25
C TRP A 1000 -0.27 -12.74 -12.78
N MET A 1001 0.09 -11.64 -13.47
CA MET A 1001 0.19 -11.66 -14.94
C MET A 1001 1.22 -12.68 -15.48
N ASP A 1002 2.11 -13.21 -14.63
CA ASP A 1002 3.03 -14.28 -15.01
C ASP A 1002 2.39 -15.68 -15.09
N ALA A 1003 1.15 -15.88 -14.59
CA ALA A 1003 0.47 -17.18 -14.60
C ALA A 1003 -0.24 -17.52 -15.92
N ILE A 1004 -0.30 -16.59 -16.89
CA ILE A 1004 -0.92 -16.83 -18.20
C ILE A 1004 -0.11 -17.90 -18.95
N ASN A 1005 -0.75 -19.04 -19.23
CA ASN A 1005 -0.12 -20.18 -19.89
C ASN A 1005 -1.02 -20.70 -21.03
N PRO A 1006 -0.73 -20.35 -22.30
CA PRO A 1006 -1.51 -20.81 -23.45
C PRO A 1006 -1.56 -22.34 -23.58
N ASP A 1007 -0.52 -23.05 -23.14
CA ASP A 1007 -0.50 -24.52 -23.19
C ASP A 1007 -1.49 -25.13 -22.20
N LEU A 1008 -1.75 -24.49 -21.06
CA LEU A 1008 -2.74 -24.93 -20.10
C LEU A 1008 -4.16 -24.72 -20.64
N VAL A 1009 -4.40 -23.58 -21.30
CA VAL A 1009 -5.66 -23.29 -22.00
C VAL A 1009 -5.91 -24.34 -23.09
N GLU A 1010 -4.90 -24.62 -23.91
CA GLU A 1010 -4.96 -25.65 -24.95
C GLU A 1010 -5.26 -27.04 -24.36
N LEU A 1011 -4.61 -27.41 -23.25
CA LEU A 1011 -4.87 -28.67 -22.54
C LEU A 1011 -6.32 -28.77 -22.05
N LEU A 1012 -6.86 -27.73 -21.40
CA LEU A 1012 -8.24 -27.76 -20.92
C LEU A 1012 -9.24 -27.87 -22.08
N LEU A 1013 -8.97 -27.20 -23.20
CA LEU A 1013 -9.78 -27.29 -24.42
C LEU A 1013 -9.68 -28.69 -25.06
N ASP A 1014 -8.49 -29.32 -25.05
CA ASP A 1014 -8.29 -30.71 -25.49
C ASP A 1014 -9.13 -31.69 -24.67
N TYR A 1015 -9.35 -31.44 -23.38
CA TYR A 1015 -10.19 -32.29 -22.54
C TYR A 1015 -11.67 -31.86 -22.51
N GLY A 1016 -12.07 -30.97 -23.43
CA GLY A 1016 -13.48 -30.64 -23.65
C GLY A 1016 -14.03 -29.50 -22.79
N ALA A 1017 -13.17 -28.63 -22.24
CA ALA A 1017 -13.62 -27.36 -21.66
C ALA A 1017 -14.24 -26.47 -22.75
N SER A 1018 -15.33 -25.77 -22.42
CA SER A 1018 -16.03 -24.92 -23.38
C SER A 1018 -15.70 -23.44 -23.20
N PRO A 1019 -15.34 -22.71 -24.27
CA PRO A 1019 -15.15 -21.25 -24.20
C PRO A 1019 -16.46 -20.49 -23.93
N ASN A 1020 -17.60 -21.13 -24.15
CA ASN A 1020 -18.95 -20.54 -24.04
C ASN A 1020 -19.72 -21.02 -22.80
N GLU A 1021 -19.07 -21.69 -21.84
CA GLU A 1021 -19.73 -22.14 -20.60
C GLU A 1021 -20.01 -20.92 -19.71
N ALA A 1022 -21.28 -20.51 -19.61
CA ALA A 1022 -21.65 -19.30 -18.88
C ALA A 1022 -21.68 -19.52 -17.36
N PHE A 1023 -21.10 -18.57 -16.61
CA PHE A 1023 -21.17 -18.49 -15.16
C PHE A 1023 -21.35 -17.04 -14.72
N ASN A 1024 -22.33 -16.79 -13.86
CA ASN A 1024 -22.74 -15.44 -13.44
C ASN A 1024 -23.01 -14.48 -14.63
N GLY A 1025 -23.51 -15.00 -15.75
CA GLY A 1025 -23.82 -14.21 -16.95
C GLY A 1025 -22.63 -13.96 -17.88
N TRP A 1026 -21.44 -14.50 -17.57
CA TRP A 1026 -20.22 -14.33 -18.39
C TRP A 1026 -19.62 -15.68 -18.77
N THR A 1027 -19.11 -15.77 -20.00
CA THR A 1027 -18.35 -16.93 -20.49
C THR A 1027 -16.84 -16.69 -20.34
N PRO A 1028 -15.99 -17.74 -20.28
CA PRO A 1028 -14.53 -17.59 -20.36
C PRO A 1028 -14.10 -16.67 -21.50
N TRP A 1029 -14.69 -16.83 -22.68
CA TRP A 1029 -14.45 -15.98 -23.83
C TRP A 1029 -14.74 -14.50 -23.59
N GLN A 1030 -15.86 -14.17 -22.94
CA GLN A 1030 -16.20 -12.77 -22.63
C GLN A 1030 -15.28 -12.17 -21.54
N ASN A 1031 -14.85 -12.97 -20.57
CA ASN A 1031 -13.92 -12.52 -19.54
C ASN A 1031 -12.53 -12.22 -20.13
N ASP A 1032 -12.06 -13.02 -21.07
CA ASP A 1032 -10.78 -12.81 -21.75
C ASP A 1032 -10.82 -11.54 -22.61
N LEU A 1033 -11.92 -11.33 -23.34
CA LEU A 1033 -12.14 -10.09 -24.09
C LEU A 1033 -12.19 -8.86 -23.19
N TYR A 1034 -12.87 -8.94 -22.04
CA TYR A 1034 -12.90 -7.87 -21.05
C TYR A 1034 -11.50 -7.59 -20.49
N THR A 1035 -10.74 -8.64 -20.19
CA THR A 1035 -9.37 -8.54 -19.65
C THR A 1035 -8.41 -7.88 -20.64
N VAL A 1036 -8.43 -8.32 -21.89
CA VAL A 1036 -7.64 -7.75 -22.99
C VAL A 1036 -7.95 -6.26 -23.18
N LYS A 1037 -9.23 -5.87 -23.11
CA LYS A 1037 -9.64 -4.48 -23.27
C LYS A 1037 -9.24 -3.58 -22.09
N LYS A 1038 -9.29 -4.08 -20.85
CA LYS A 1038 -9.08 -3.27 -19.64
C LYS A 1038 -7.60 -3.09 -19.28
N LYS A 1039 -6.73 -4.03 -19.67
CA LYS A 1039 -5.33 -4.08 -19.24
C LYS A 1039 -4.40 -3.63 -20.37
N ASN A 1040 -3.32 -2.94 -20.02
CA ASN A 1040 -2.20 -2.75 -20.93
C ASN A 1040 -1.50 -4.10 -21.14
N LEU A 1041 -1.54 -4.66 -22.36
CA LEU A 1041 -1.09 -6.02 -22.67
C LEU A 1041 0.42 -6.24 -22.43
N GLY A 1042 1.22 -5.17 -22.30
CA GLY A 1042 2.65 -5.22 -22.01
C GLY A 1042 3.43 -6.15 -22.95
N ASP A 1043 4.43 -6.85 -22.41
CA ASP A 1043 5.28 -7.78 -23.19
C ASP A 1043 4.62 -9.15 -23.47
N ARG A 1044 3.37 -9.39 -23.04
CA ARG A 1044 2.68 -10.70 -23.09
C ARG A 1044 1.62 -10.81 -24.19
N PHE A 1045 1.63 -9.91 -25.17
CA PHE A 1045 0.63 -9.89 -26.25
C PHE A 1045 0.63 -11.19 -27.09
N GLN A 1046 1.78 -11.86 -27.28
CA GLN A 1046 1.86 -13.12 -28.05
C GLN A 1046 1.05 -14.24 -27.39
N ASP A 1047 1.12 -14.34 -26.06
CA ASP A 1047 0.39 -15.33 -25.29
C ASP A 1047 -1.12 -15.10 -25.39
N TRP A 1048 -1.56 -13.84 -25.28
CA TRP A 1048 -2.97 -13.49 -25.45
C TRP A 1048 -3.46 -13.72 -26.88
N ALA A 1049 -2.68 -13.37 -27.89
CA ALA A 1049 -3.03 -13.65 -29.28
C ALA A 1049 -3.25 -15.16 -29.50
N ARG A 1050 -2.35 -15.99 -28.94
CA ARG A 1050 -2.48 -17.46 -28.99
C ARG A 1050 -3.70 -17.97 -28.21
N ILE A 1051 -3.98 -17.43 -27.02
CA ILE A 1051 -5.17 -17.82 -26.22
C ILE A 1051 -6.45 -17.51 -26.99
N LEU A 1052 -6.59 -16.29 -27.51
CA LEU A 1052 -7.77 -15.90 -28.28
C LEU A 1052 -7.95 -16.77 -29.54
N GLU A 1053 -6.84 -17.09 -30.22
CA GLU A 1053 -6.86 -18.01 -31.37
C GLU A 1053 -7.37 -19.39 -30.96
N LEU A 1054 -6.85 -19.96 -29.87
CA LEU A 1054 -7.26 -21.25 -29.35
C LEU A 1054 -8.77 -21.28 -29.04
N LEU A 1055 -9.30 -20.24 -28.41
CA LEU A 1055 -10.73 -20.15 -28.09
C LEU A 1055 -11.59 -20.06 -29.35
N ILE A 1056 -11.20 -19.26 -30.34
CA ILE A 1056 -11.88 -19.13 -31.64
C ILE A 1056 -11.90 -20.47 -32.38
N VAL A 1057 -10.75 -21.13 -32.50
CA VAL A 1057 -10.63 -22.46 -33.15
C VAL A 1057 -11.47 -23.51 -32.43
N ARG A 1058 -11.67 -23.35 -31.12
CA ARG A 1058 -12.49 -24.25 -30.28
C ARG A 1058 -13.95 -23.80 -30.16
N GLY A 1059 -14.40 -22.85 -30.99
CA GLY A 1059 -15.80 -22.51 -31.17
C GLY A 1059 -16.32 -21.39 -30.28
N ALA A 1060 -15.46 -20.50 -29.78
CA ALA A 1060 -15.88 -19.26 -29.10
C ALA A 1060 -16.87 -18.46 -29.96
N ASP A 1061 -17.88 -17.86 -29.34
CA ASP A 1061 -18.90 -17.11 -30.08
C ASP A 1061 -18.35 -15.77 -30.61
N PRO A 1062 -18.19 -15.59 -31.94
CA PRO A 1062 -17.72 -14.34 -32.53
C PRO A 1062 -18.68 -13.15 -32.30
N ASN A 1063 -19.93 -13.42 -31.93
CA ASN A 1063 -20.93 -12.40 -31.61
C ASN A 1063 -20.91 -11.96 -30.14
N ALA A 1064 -20.03 -12.55 -29.32
CA ALA A 1064 -19.89 -12.15 -27.93
C ALA A 1064 -19.46 -10.68 -27.81
N TYR A 1065 -19.93 -10.04 -26.75
CA TYR A 1065 -19.57 -8.67 -26.40
C TYR A 1065 -19.15 -8.59 -24.93
N CYS A 1066 -18.33 -7.59 -24.59
CA CYS A 1066 -18.05 -7.20 -23.22
C CYS A 1066 -18.60 -5.79 -22.95
N GLU A 1067 -18.93 -5.53 -21.69
CA GLU A 1067 -19.45 -4.24 -21.22
C GLU A 1067 -18.39 -3.54 -20.36
N SER A 1068 -18.13 -2.26 -20.60
CA SER A 1068 -17.20 -1.46 -19.80
C SER A 1068 -17.85 -0.13 -19.40
N TRP A 1069 -17.55 0.34 -18.19
CA TRP A 1069 -18.02 1.63 -17.70
C TRP A 1069 -17.00 2.71 -18.04
N GLU A 1070 -17.43 3.78 -18.70
CA GLU A 1070 -16.58 4.92 -19.07
C GLU A 1070 -17.10 6.20 -18.43
N ILE A 1071 -16.19 7.00 -17.89
CA ILE A 1071 -16.52 8.31 -17.33
C ILE A 1071 -16.47 9.31 -18.48
N THR A 1072 -17.60 9.96 -18.77
CA THR A 1072 -17.65 11.05 -19.74
C THR A 1072 -16.95 12.29 -19.18
N GLY A 1073 -16.54 13.22 -20.04
CA GLY A 1073 -15.91 14.49 -19.62
C GLY A 1073 -16.77 15.35 -18.68
N GLU A 1074 -18.04 14.99 -18.46
CA GLU A 1074 -18.99 15.64 -17.55
C GLU A 1074 -19.15 14.90 -16.20
N GLY A 1075 -18.34 13.86 -15.95
CA GLY A 1075 -18.37 13.09 -14.70
C GLY A 1075 -19.52 12.06 -14.62
N THR A 1076 -20.19 11.77 -15.74
CA THR A 1076 -21.25 10.76 -15.82
C THR A 1076 -20.67 9.41 -16.25
N THR A 1077 -21.05 8.33 -15.57
CA THR A 1077 -20.61 6.98 -15.97
C THR A 1077 -21.59 6.38 -16.97
N ILE A 1078 -21.12 6.09 -18.18
CA ILE A 1078 -21.90 5.41 -19.23
C ILE A 1078 -21.42 3.97 -19.42
N LYS A 1079 -22.34 3.06 -19.72
CA LYS A 1079 -22.04 1.66 -20.00
C LYS A 1079 -21.88 1.46 -21.51
N MET A 1080 -20.71 1.01 -21.94
CA MET A 1080 -20.37 0.82 -23.35
C MET A 1080 -20.22 -0.67 -23.68
N ARG A 1081 -20.82 -1.11 -24.80
CA ARG A 1081 -20.72 -2.49 -25.31
C ARG A 1081 -19.70 -2.58 -26.44
N TYR A 1082 -18.79 -3.54 -26.35
CA TYR A 1082 -17.73 -3.77 -27.32
C TYR A 1082 -17.81 -5.20 -27.85
N SER A 1083 -17.93 -5.35 -29.18
CA SER A 1083 -17.93 -6.68 -29.81
C SER A 1083 -16.53 -7.29 -29.78
N ALA A 1084 -16.47 -8.62 -29.77
CA ALA A 1084 -15.20 -9.37 -29.85
C ALA A 1084 -14.32 -8.91 -31.03
N LEU A 1085 -14.93 -8.70 -32.21
CA LEU A 1085 -14.22 -8.24 -33.40
C LEU A 1085 -13.63 -6.83 -33.22
N HIS A 1086 -14.33 -5.93 -32.54
CA HIS A 1086 -13.83 -4.58 -32.27
C HIS A 1086 -12.62 -4.60 -31.34
N ILE A 1087 -12.66 -5.43 -30.29
CA ILE A 1087 -11.55 -5.56 -29.33
C ILE A 1087 -10.33 -6.15 -30.02
N VAL A 1088 -10.46 -7.28 -30.71
CA VAL A 1088 -9.34 -7.93 -31.41
C VAL A 1088 -8.73 -7.00 -32.46
N HIS A 1089 -9.56 -6.25 -33.20
CA HIS A 1089 -9.06 -5.30 -34.20
C HIS A 1089 -8.30 -4.13 -33.56
N THR A 1090 -8.82 -3.57 -32.47
CA THR A 1090 -8.24 -2.37 -31.84
C THR A 1090 -6.97 -2.71 -31.08
N GLU A 1091 -6.99 -3.80 -30.30
CA GLU A 1091 -5.88 -4.16 -29.40
C GLU A 1091 -4.77 -4.98 -30.08
N PHE A 1092 -5.06 -5.75 -31.14
CA PHE A 1092 -4.05 -6.59 -31.82
C PHE A 1092 -3.76 -6.16 -33.25
N PHE A 1093 -4.78 -6.06 -34.11
CA PHE A 1093 -4.54 -5.88 -35.56
C PHE A 1093 -4.06 -4.47 -35.95
N ARG A 1094 -4.21 -3.46 -35.09
CA ARG A 1094 -3.71 -2.11 -35.38
C ARG A 1094 -2.22 -1.95 -35.09
N GLU A 1095 -1.77 -2.45 -33.94
CA GLU A 1095 -0.41 -2.19 -33.44
C GLU A 1095 0.55 -3.38 -33.68
N TYR A 1096 0.02 -4.61 -33.71
CA TYR A 1096 0.83 -5.84 -33.62
C TYR A 1096 0.69 -6.79 -34.84
N ASP A 1097 0.14 -6.33 -35.97
CA ASP A 1097 -0.13 -7.16 -37.17
C ASP A 1097 1.13 -7.79 -37.82
N HIS A 1098 2.32 -7.31 -37.45
CA HIS A 1098 3.60 -7.84 -37.90
C HIS A 1098 3.99 -9.17 -37.23
N LEU A 1099 3.26 -9.60 -36.19
CA LEU A 1099 3.62 -10.74 -35.35
C LEU A 1099 2.87 -11.99 -35.80
N LYS A 1100 3.58 -13.12 -35.83
CA LYS A 1100 3.07 -14.39 -36.41
C LYS A 1100 1.82 -14.88 -35.69
N GLU A 1101 1.78 -14.77 -34.36
CA GLU A 1101 0.65 -15.16 -33.52
C GLU A 1101 -0.60 -14.33 -33.84
N VAL A 1102 -0.42 -13.03 -34.13
CA VAL A 1102 -1.51 -12.11 -34.50
C VAL A 1102 -2.03 -12.42 -35.91
N GLN A 1103 -1.14 -12.78 -36.85
CA GLN A 1103 -1.53 -13.22 -38.19
C GLN A 1103 -2.32 -14.54 -38.16
N ASN A 1104 -1.91 -15.48 -37.32
CA ASN A 1104 -2.64 -16.74 -37.11
C ASN A 1104 -4.03 -16.47 -36.52
N LEU A 1105 -4.12 -15.62 -35.50
CA LEU A 1105 -5.40 -15.17 -34.92
C LEU A 1105 -6.31 -14.56 -35.98
N ARG A 1106 -5.77 -13.69 -36.84
CA ARG A 1106 -6.51 -13.05 -37.94
C ARG A 1106 -7.04 -14.06 -38.94
N GLN A 1107 -6.22 -15.03 -39.35
CA GLN A 1107 -6.61 -16.08 -40.27
C GLN A 1107 -7.69 -16.98 -39.66
N SER A 1108 -7.51 -17.42 -38.42
CA SER A 1108 -8.48 -18.26 -37.70
C SER A 1108 -9.83 -17.57 -37.51
N LEU A 1109 -9.83 -16.27 -37.23
CA LEU A 1109 -11.04 -15.47 -37.15
C LEU A 1109 -11.71 -15.31 -38.53
N SER A 1110 -10.93 -15.04 -39.58
CA SER A 1110 -11.44 -14.94 -40.95
C SER A 1110 -12.09 -16.25 -41.42
N ASP A 1111 -11.43 -17.37 -41.16
CA ASP A 1111 -11.93 -18.71 -41.45
C ASP A 1111 -13.28 -18.99 -40.76
N LEU A 1112 -13.39 -18.63 -39.48
CA LEU A 1112 -14.61 -18.80 -38.69
C LEU A 1112 -15.76 -17.96 -39.25
N LEU A 1113 -15.48 -16.70 -39.60
CA LEU A 1113 -16.47 -15.78 -40.18
C LEU A 1113 -16.92 -16.23 -41.58
N CYS A 1114 -16.00 -16.73 -42.41
CA CYS A 1114 -16.32 -17.31 -43.71
C CYS A 1114 -17.24 -18.54 -43.59
N GLN A 1115 -17.02 -19.39 -42.58
CA GLN A 1115 -17.83 -20.59 -42.34
C GLN A 1115 -19.27 -20.30 -41.90
N ARG A 1116 -19.48 -19.22 -41.13
CA ARG A 1116 -20.81 -18.79 -40.69
C ARG A 1116 -21.60 -18.02 -41.76
N GLY A 1117 -21.10 -17.95 -43.00
CA GLY A 1117 -21.81 -17.31 -44.12
C GLY A 1117 -21.78 -15.78 -44.10
N ALA A 1118 -20.92 -15.15 -43.28
CA ALA A 1118 -20.82 -13.71 -43.18
C ALA A 1118 -20.00 -13.12 -44.34
N ARG A 1119 -20.57 -13.09 -45.56
CA ARG A 1119 -19.94 -12.48 -46.74
C ARG A 1119 -19.87 -10.95 -46.72
N ASN A 1120 -20.45 -10.27 -45.72
CA ASN A 1120 -20.41 -8.80 -45.60
C ASN A 1120 -20.54 -8.37 -44.14
N LEU A 1121 -19.41 -8.32 -43.41
CA LEU A 1121 -19.34 -7.53 -42.18
C LEU A 1121 -18.76 -6.16 -42.53
N LYS A 1122 -19.65 -5.19 -42.80
CA LYS A 1122 -19.31 -3.81 -42.48
C LYS A 1122 -18.99 -3.81 -40.97
N LEU A 1123 -17.80 -3.31 -40.61
CA LEU A 1123 -17.42 -2.96 -39.25
C LEU A 1123 -18.40 -1.90 -38.72
N ASN A 1124 -19.62 -2.30 -38.34
CA ASN A 1124 -20.55 -1.43 -37.64
C ASN A 1124 -20.04 -1.32 -36.20
N LEU A 1125 -19.14 -0.36 -36.03
CA LEU A 1125 -18.77 0.28 -34.77
C LEU A 1125 -20.01 1.00 -34.22
N THR A 1126 -21.04 0.28 -33.80
CA THR A 1126 -22.21 0.91 -33.16
C THR A 1126 -21.95 1.10 -31.68
N ARG A 1127 -21.66 2.35 -31.31
CA ARG A 1127 -22.03 2.92 -30.00
C ARG A 1127 -23.51 2.63 -29.80
N VAL A 1128 -23.84 1.79 -28.81
CA VAL A 1128 -25.21 1.70 -28.30
C VAL A 1128 -25.21 2.55 -27.03
N SER A 1129 -25.64 3.80 -27.15
CA SER A 1129 -26.06 4.59 -25.99
C SER A 1129 -27.42 4.08 -25.55
N GLU A 1130 -27.59 3.76 -24.27
CA GLU A 1130 -28.90 3.49 -23.67
C GLU A 1130 -29.75 4.78 -23.68
N GLU A 1131 -30.44 5.02 -24.79
CA GLU A 1131 -31.82 5.52 -24.76
C GLU A 1131 -32.66 4.45 -25.46
N GLU A 1132 -33.15 3.47 -24.69
CA GLU A 1132 -34.40 2.73 -24.93
C GLU A 1132 -34.89 2.05 -23.65
#